data_AF-A0AAD3WU23-F1
#
_entry.id   AF-A0AAD3WU23-F1
#
_cell.length_a   1.000
_cell.length_b   1.000
_cell.length_c   1.000
_cell.angle_alpha   90.00
_cell.angle_beta   90.00
_cell.angle_gamma   90.00
#
_symmetry.space_group_name_H-M   'P 1'
#
loop_
_entity.id
_entity.type
_entity.pdbx_description
1 polymer ?
#
loop_
_entity_poly.entity_id
_entity_poly.type
_entity_poly.pdbx_seq_one_letter_code
_entity_poly.pdbx_strand_id
1 'polypeptide(L)'
;MKKLILGIGLLVASCVVAKPTPSTLTAWVLTGSWQHPDSQHSPFTTIDSVRKWEATQTDMVFGSLQDLTANKNTVAIGYMYAHKFDCRPDEQLGWIADRAYQQDIPLETAFLHYQQDTIVALPDLSSGLHYLLQGKPLLSLYVHQQNYATARLPLQIQVNDQLITHFAYPITSLLVTASKPPRISIPILDEDSAIKEWREITIQWQQTDQGWLAQLSRPFSLLNNRPVYRGRSLNTGDKSLQAGFRPWSLQLTWSEPTQVERIATEPWLELDSYDDQTVMVFPGWDPANDRDSDGYIDSKEWQQRANKKASARFPHQARLIPTGKMWSGSCWYRTNFSDAKFNQIHASWYQFDWLRQGLSGAYNDDMAKLLGKNQFTLFQGGLIREMAPLIAGELDAEQKYGQQLAQFFTEIKHQTKTQYLAANISELNLWQYQAWPQELKQVVNVWLREHYLYPTIGLAQLQHYWEHFALVAQGNISLVMSSTKTGLSQLHPSQQQAWQQDITTGLALYYLFNVPQQTYYHSWNQTFVYGSGNTKFNPQNPVSSTWYQSGVPKNWAYYPQHMLAVDIGEPTLPPDGYRLVKWVSEKAKANSQDTQLGTIPIYPSHWFWLKRDGWWDDIPKEGVIARQYSKGLVLYRASREAKQSSFYQVEPINIALPELYQRVNFDGTLSPASQQISIKGYEGIVLKRYDGTEP
;
A
#
# COMPACT_ATOMS: atom_id res chain seq x y z
N MET A 1 37.27 -17.13 -64.67
CA MET A 1 36.88 -16.01 -63.79
C MET A 1 35.86 -16.52 -62.77
N LYS A 2 36.31 -16.87 -61.56
CA LYS A 2 35.44 -17.24 -60.43
C LYS A 2 35.28 -16.00 -59.55
N LYS A 3 34.04 -15.53 -59.35
CA LYS A 3 33.73 -14.40 -58.48
C LYS A 3 33.71 -14.88 -57.02
N LEU A 4 34.61 -14.32 -56.23
CA LEU A 4 34.70 -14.45 -54.78
C LEU A 4 33.68 -13.47 -54.17
N ILE A 5 32.69 -13.97 -53.43
CA ILE A 5 31.83 -13.13 -52.58
C ILE A 5 32.42 -13.16 -51.18
N LEU A 6 32.95 -12.00 -50.76
CA LEU A 6 33.49 -11.75 -49.44
C LEU A 6 32.31 -11.39 -48.51
N GLY A 7 31.94 -12.30 -47.60
CA GLY A 7 30.98 -12.03 -46.53
C GLY A 7 31.67 -11.29 -45.39
N ILE A 8 31.36 -10.01 -45.20
CA ILE A 8 31.73 -9.24 -44.01
C ILE A 8 30.71 -9.57 -42.92
N GLY A 9 31.11 -10.39 -41.95
CA GLY A 9 30.36 -10.59 -40.71
C GLY A 9 30.55 -9.38 -39.80
N LEU A 10 29.50 -8.58 -39.61
CA LEU A 10 29.42 -7.62 -38.52
C LEU A 10 29.27 -8.39 -37.20
N LEU A 11 30.35 -8.45 -36.42
CA LEU A 11 30.29 -8.75 -34.99
C LEU A 11 29.60 -7.57 -34.30
N VAL A 12 28.30 -7.70 -34.03
CA VAL A 12 27.61 -6.79 -33.10
C VAL A 12 28.08 -7.17 -31.70
N ALA A 13 29.12 -6.48 -31.23
CA ALA A 13 29.50 -6.52 -29.82
C ALA A 13 28.33 -5.96 -29.01
N SER A 14 27.54 -6.86 -28.41
CA SER A 14 26.58 -6.48 -27.39
C SER A 14 27.38 -5.96 -26.20
N CYS A 15 27.41 -4.65 -26.00
CA CYS A 15 27.87 -4.07 -24.73
C CYS A 15 26.93 -4.56 -23.63
N VAL A 16 27.26 -5.69 -23.01
CA VAL A 16 26.66 -6.10 -21.75
C VAL A 16 27.16 -5.08 -20.73
N VAL A 17 26.35 -4.08 -20.43
CA VAL A 17 26.60 -3.17 -19.31
C VAL A 17 26.68 -4.05 -18.07
N ALA A 18 27.84 -4.06 -17.41
CA ALA A 18 28.04 -4.82 -16.18
C ALA A 18 26.96 -4.42 -15.17
N LYS A 19 26.24 -5.41 -14.63
CA LYS A 19 25.23 -5.14 -13.60
C LYS A 19 25.91 -4.55 -12.36
N PRO A 20 25.35 -3.50 -11.75
CA PRO A 20 25.93 -2.88 -10.55
C PRO A 20 25.99 -3.84 -9.35
N THR A 21 25.18 -4.90 -9.36
CA THR A 21 25.09 -5.92 -8.31
C THR A 21 25.25 -7.34 -8.90
N PRO A 22 26.48 -7.86 -9.04
CA PRO A 22 26.74 -9.13 -9.74
C PRO A 22 26.10 -10.38 -9.13
N SER A 23 25.82 -10.39 -7.81
CA SER A 23 25.35 -11.60 -7.09
C SER A 23 23.88 -11.54 -6.66
N THR A 24 23.16 -10.47 -7.01
CA THR A 24 21.77 -10.30 -6.63
C THR A 24 21.06 -9.21 -7.43
N LEU A 25 19.73 -9.14 -7.33
CA LEU A 25 18.92 -8.04 -7.83
C LEU A 25 18.52 -7.07 -6.71
N THR A 26 18.24 -5.83 -7.06
CA THR A 26 17.85 -4.76 -6.12
C THR A 26 16.54 -4.11 -6.53
N ALA A 27 15.77 -3.64 -5.54
CA ALA A 27 14.55 -2.87 -5.80
C ALA A 27 14.43 -1.64 -4.90
N TRP A 28 13.74 -0.62 -5.40
CA TRP A 28 13.31 0.53 -4.59
C TRP A 28 11.84 0.44 -4.21
N VAL A 29 11.49 1.02 -3.06
CA VAL A 29 10.10 1.13 -2.62
C VAL A 29 9.76 2.60 -2.40
N LEU A 30 8.63 3.03 -2.98
CA LEU A 30 8.08 4.40 -2.91
C LEU A 30 9.08 5.49 -3.36
N THR A 31 9.64 5.33 -4.55
CA THR A 31 10.36 6.43 -5.22
C THR A 31 9.42 7.59 -5.55
N GLY A 32 9.95 8.80 -5.70
CA GLY A 32 9.16 9.95 -6.20
C GLY A 32 9.05 11.15 -5.28
N SER A 33 9.34 10.99 -3.98
CA SER A 33 9.31 12.10 -3.01
C SER A 33 10.71 12.70 -2.79
N TRP A 34 11.44 12.95 -3.89
CA TRP A 34 12.80 13.49 -3.83
C TRP A 34 12.83 14.87 -3.18
N GLN A 35 13.86 15.08 -2.37
CA GLN A 35 14.13 16.36 -1.74
C GLN A 35 15.52 16.84 -2.17
N HIS A 36 15.71 18.16 -2.14
CA HIS A 36 17.04 18.71 -2.32
C HIS A 36 17.96 18.14 -1.23
N PRO A 37 19.12 17.53 -1.55
CA PRO A 37 20.03 17.05 -0.52
C PRO A 37 20.65 18.22 0.24
N ASP A 38 20.52 18.21 1.56
CA ASP A 38 20.90 19.34 2.41
C ASP A 38 22.14 19.03 3.28
N SER A 39 22.74 17.84 3.11
CA SER A 39 23.95 17.42 3.81
C SER A 39 25.21 17.64 2.96
N GLN A 40 26.28 18.16 3.57
CA GLN A 40 27.61 18.22 2.96
C GLN A 40 28.20 16.82 2.69
N HIS A 41 27.65 15.77 3.30
CA HIS A 41 28.05 14.38 3.10
C HIS A 41 27.19 13.64 2.06
N SER A 42 26.21 14.31 1.47
CA SER A 42 25.49 13.77 0.32
C SER A 42 26.41 13.79 -0.90
N PRO A 43 26.53 12.70 -1.69
CA PRO A 43 27.23 12.74 -2.97
C PRO A 43 26.41 13.46 -4.07
N PHE A 44 25.18 13.86 -3.74
CA PHE A 44 24.24 14.51 -4.64
C PHE A 44 24.02 15.96 -4.23
N THR A 45 23.89 16.84 -5.22
CA THR A 45 23.62 18.27 -5.05
C THR A 45 22.26 18.70 -5.60
N THR A 46 21.53 17.81 -6.29
CA THR A 46 20.23 18.14 -6.89
C THR A 46 19.25 16.97 -6.80
N ILE A 47 17.95 17.27 -6.78
CA ILE A 47 16.86 16.27 -6.90
C ILE A 47 17.08 15.37 -8.12
N ASP A 48 17.46 15.96 -9.26
CA ASP A 48 17.65 15.21 -10.50
C ASP A 48 18.81 14.21 -10.44
N SER A 49 19.88 14.54 -9.72
CA SER A 49 21.00 13.61 -9.53
C SER A 49 20.61 12.40 -8.70
N VAL A 50 19.77 12.58 -7.67
CA VAL A 50 19.23 11.47 -6.87
C VAL A 50 18.30 10.60 -7.72
N ARG A 51 17.37 11.22 -8.46
CA ARG A 51 16.44 10.51 -9.34
C ARG A 51 17.17 9.67 -10.39
N LYS A 52 18.17 10.23 -11.06
CA LYS A 52 18.98 9.50 -12.05
C LYS A 52 19.76 8.36 -11.42
N TRP A 53 20.35 8.59 -10.24
CA TRP A 53 21.07 7.54 -9.52
C TRP A 53 20.12 6.38 -9.16
N GLU A 54 18.96 6.66 -8.55
CA GLU A 54 17.98 5.62 -8.19
C GLU A 54 17.56 4.79 -9.41
N ALA A 55 17.27 5.44 -10.55
CA ALA A 55 16.89 4.77 -11.79
C ALA A 55 17.99 3.86 -12.37
N THR A 56 19.25 4.03 -11.98
CA THR A 56 20.39 3.22 -12.47
C THR A 56 20.86 2.14 -11.50
N GLN A 57 20.42 2.21 -10.24
CA GLN A 57 20.87 1.31 -9.16
C GLN A 57 19.82 0.25 -8.79
N THR A 58 18.83 0.04 -9.65
CA THR A 58 17.71 -0.85 -9.37
C THR A 58 17.32 -1.68 -10.57
N ASP A 59 16.91 -2.91 -10.32
CA ASP A 59 16.32 -3.80 -11.33
C ASP A 59 14.79 -3.67 -11.36
N MET A 60 14.19 -3.22 -10.26
CA MET A 60 12.74 -3.11 -10.07
C MET A 60 12.37 -1.94 -9.16
N VAL A 61 11.17 -1.38 -9.32
CA VAL A 61 10.66 -0.31 -8.46
C VAL A 61 9.24 -0.68 -8.02
N PHE A 62 9.00 -0.73 -6.72
CA PHE A 62 7.68 -0.77 -6.11
C PHE A 62 7.22 0.67 -5.87
N GLY A 63 6.53 1.22 -6.86
CA GLY A 63 6.14 2.62 -6.97
C GLY A 63 6.31 3.10 -8.42
N SER A 64 6.65 4.38 -8.58
CA SER A 64 6.86 5.00 -9.88
C SER A 64 8.10 5.90 -9.82
N LEU A 65 8.90 5.90 -10.87
CA LEU A 65 9.97 6.88 -11.08
C LEU A 65 9.44 8.24 -11.57
N GLN A 66 8.11 8.41 -11.62
CA GLN A 66 7.42 9.63 -12.08
C GLN A 66 7.88 10.10 -13.47
N ASP A 67 8.38 9.18 -14.28
CA ASP A 67 8.83 9.41 -15.65
C ASP A 67 8.44 8.19 -16.50
N LEU A 68 7.68 8.45 -17.55
CA LEU A 68 7.13 7.41 -18.43
C LEU A 68 8.23 6.54 -19.06
N THR A 69 9.33 7.16 -19.48
CA THR A 69 10.42 6.47 -20.18
C THR A 69 11.24 5.65 -19.19
N ALA A 70 11.58 6.21 -18.03
CA ALA A 70 12.29 5.51 -16.97
C ALA A 70 11.50 4.31 -16.44
N ASN A 71 10.19 4.48 -16.25
CA ASN A 71 9.29 3.38 -15.85
C ASN A 71 9.22 2.28 -16.92
N LYS A 72 9.25 2.61 -18.22
CA LYS A 72 9.27 1.60 -19.29
C LYS A 72 10.61 0.87 -19.40
N ASN A 73 11.71 1.52 -19.02
CA ASN A 73 13.06 0.95 -19.05
C ASN A 73 13.40 0.16 -17.78
N THR A 74 12.53 0.18 -16.77
CA THR A 74 12.67 -0.54 -15.49
C THR A 74 11.44 -1.41 -15.28
N VAL A 75 11.47 -2.42 -14.41
CA VAL A 75 10.22 -3.05 -13.97
C VAL A 75 9.57 -2.16 -12.90
N ALA A 76 8.70 -1.24 -13.31
CA ALA A 76 7.98 -0.34 -12.40
C ALA A 76 6.60 -0.91 -12.02
N ILE A 77 6.45 -1.28 -10.76
CA ILE A 77 5.26 -1.84 -10.15
C ILE A 77 4.58 -0.74 -9.34
N GLY A 78 3.59 -0.06 -9.93
CA GLY A 78 2.91 1.07 -9.29
C GLY A 78 2.07 0.69 -8.07
N TYR A 79 1.35 1.67 -7.53
CA TYR A 79 0.49 1.46 -6.37
C TYR A 79 -0.94 1.15 -6.81
N MET A 80 -1.61 0.18 -6.18
CA MET A 80 -3.04 -0.02 -6.35
C MET A 80 -3.74 -0.41 -5.05
N TYR A 81 -5.00 -0.03 -4.92
CA TYR A 81 -5.91 -0.57 -3.92
C TYR A 81 -7.21 -1.01 -4.62
N ALA A 82 -7.30 -2.28 -4.99
CA ALA A 82 -8.53 -2.78 -5.64
C ALA A 82 -9.72 -2.86 -4.67
N HIS A 83 -9.45 -3.24 -3.42
CA HIS A 83 -10.47 -3.59 -2.42
C HIS A 83 -11.04 -2.37 -1.67
N LYS A 84 -10.73 -1.15 -2.13
CA LYS A 84 -11.32 0.09 -1.60
C LYS A 84 -11.48 1.18 -2.65
N PHE A 85 -12.45 2.05 -2.39
CA PHE A 85 -12.49 3.41 -2.90
C PHE A 85 -12.45 4.39 -1.73
N ASP A 86 -11.90 5.59 -1.92
CA ASP A 86 -11.89 6.59 -0.86
C ASP A 86 -13.29 7.19 -0.63
N CYS A 87 -13.63 7.47 0.63
CA CYS A 87 -14.95 8.00 0.98
C CYS A 87 -15.23 9.36 0.32
N ARG A 88 -14.17 10.14 0.12
CA ARG A 88 -14.18 11.31 -0.74
C ARG A 88 -13.69 10.87 -2.13
N PRO A 89 -14.52 10.98 -3.18
CA PRO A 89 -14.12 10.59 -4.53
C PRO A 89 -12.80 11.19 -4.97
N ASP A 90 -11.98 10.38 -5.63
CA ASP A 90 -10.70 10.74 -6.21
C ASP A 90 -10.73 10.58 -7.75
N GLU A 91 -9.57 10.66 -8.40
CA GLU A 91 -9.46 10.49 -9.85
C GLU A 91 -9.97 9.12 -10.32
N GLN A 92 -9.62 8.05 -9.59
CA GLN A 92 -10.02 6.69 -9.93
C GLN A 92 -11.54 6.54 -9.88
N LEU A 93 -12.17 6.93 -8.77
CA LEU A 93 -13.62 6.81 -8.66
C LEU A 93 -14.33 7.73 -9.66
N GLY A 94 -13.81 8.93 -9.92
CA GLY A 94 -14.37 9.83 -10.93
C GLY A 94 -14.35 9.25 -12.34
N TRP A 95 -13.22 8.66 -12.75
CA TRP A 95 -13.07 8.04 -14.07
C TRP A 95 -13.96 6.81 -14.25
N ILE A 96 -14.08 5.99 -13.20
CA ILE A 96 -14.93 4.80 -13.19
C ILE A 96 -16.41 5.20 -13.21
N ALA A 97 -16.81 6.19 -12.41
CA ALA A 97 -18.18 6.68 -12.35
C ALA A 97 -18.66 7.23 -13.70
N ASP A 98 -17.82 7.98 -14.42
CA ASP A 98 -18.15 8.49 -15.76
C ASP A 98 -18.42 7.37 -16.78
N ARG A 99 -17.60 6.30 -16.75
CA ARG A 99 -17.77 5.15 -17.65
C ARG A 99 -18.92 4.25 -17.26
N ALA A 100 -19.14 4.06 -15.96
CA ALA A 100 -20.32 3.34 -15.48
C ALA A 100 -21.59 4.06 -15.93
N TYR A 101 -21.64 5.39 -15.81
CA TYR A 101 -22.76 6.21 -16.30
C TYR A 101 -22.98 6.04 -17.81
N GLN A 102 -21.91 6.05 -18.63
CA GLN A 102 -22.02 5.85 -20.09
C GLN A 102 -22.54 4.47 -20.50
N GLN A 103 -22.56 3.51 -19.57
CA GLN A 103 -23.02 2.14 -19.78
C GLN A 103 -24.29 1.80 -18.98
N ASP A 104 -24.97 2.82 -18.44
CA ASP A 104 -26.17 2.68 -17.59
C ASP A 104 -25.95 1.75 -16.37
N ILE A 105 -24.73 1.75 -15.82
CA ILE A 105 -24.37 1.01 -14.61
C ILE A 105 -24.45 1.96 -13.41
N PRO A 106 -25.34 1.71 -12.43
CA PRO A 106 -25.44 2.53 -11.23
C PRO A 106 -24.12 2.54 -10.45
N LEU A 107 -23.70 3.71 -9.98
CA LEU A 107 -22.46 3.85 -9.21
C LEU A 107 -22.44 2.98 -7.95
N GLU A 108 -23.60 2.75 -7.32
CA GLU A 108 -23.70 1.89 -6.12
C GLU A 108 -23.31 0.43 -6.39
N THR A 109 -23.26 -0.01 -7.66
CA THR A 109 -22.72 -1.33 -8.02
C THR A 109 -21.26 -1.49 -7.58
N ALA A 110 -20.52 -0.37 -7.41
CA ALA A 110 -19.14 -0.33 -6.99
C ALA A 110 -18.89 -0.72 -5.53
N PHE A 111 -19.91 -0.70 -4.67
CA PHE A 111 -19.75 -0.79 -3.22
C PHE A 111 -20.51 -1.96 -2.62
N LEU A 112 -19.95 -2.54 -1.56
CA LEU A 112 -20.70 -3.45 -0.69
C LEU A 112 -21.61 -2.65 0.26
N HIS A 113 -22.78 -3.19 0.56
CA HIS A 113 -23.76 -2.58 1.47
C HIS A 113 -24.16 -3.49 2.63
N TYR A 114 -24.40 -2.89 3.80
CA TYR A 114 -25.11 -3.53 4.88
C TYR A 114 -26.58 -3.66 4.48
N GLN A 115 -27.13 -4.87 4.54
CA GLN A 115 -28.54 -5.11 4.24
C GLN A 115 -29.47 -4.66 5.38
N GLN A 116 -28.93 -4.53 6.59
CA GLN A 116 -29.66 -4.15 7.79
C GLN A 116 -28.83 -3.19 8.65
N ASP A 117 -29.49 -2.44 9.51
CA ASP A 117 -28.85 -1.51 10.43
C ASP A 117 -27.80 -2.24 11.25
N THR A 118 -26.60 -1.66 11.29
CA THR A 118 -25.39 -2.32 11.76
C THR A 118 -24.65 -1.43 12.74
N ILE A 119 -24.18 -2.03 13.83
CA ILE A 119 -23.38 -1.36 14.86
C ILE A 119 -22.00 -2.03 14.86
N VAL A 120 -20.96 -1.23 14.61
CA VAL A 120 -19.58 -1.69 14.51
C VAL A 120 -18.72 -0.95 15.53
N ALA A 121 -17.84 -1.67 16.23
CA ALA A 121 -16.85 -1.07 17.11
C ALA A 121 -15.96 -0.08 16.37
N LEU A 122 -15.65 1.07 17.00
CA LEU A 122 -14.73 2.07 16.47
C LEU A 122 -13.60 2.32 17.48
N PRO A 123 -12.53 1.49 17.47
CA PRO A 123 -11.41 1.66 18.39
C PRO A 123 -10.69 3.00 18.21
N ASP A 124 -10.53 3.46 16.96
CA ASP A 124 -9.83 4.70 16.63
C ASP A 124 -10.62 5.50 15.57
N LEU A 125 -10.99 6.74 15.89
CA LEU A 125 -11.63 7.64 14.93
C LEU A 125 -10.58 8.22 13.96
N SER A 126 -10.50 7.67 12.74
CA SER A 126 -9.70 8.28 11.67
C SER A 126 -10.24 9.65 11.26
N SER A 127 -9.37 10.64 11.14
CA SER A 127 -9.75 11.98 10.68
C SER A 127 -10.34 12.02 9.27
N GLY A 128 -10.13 10.96 8.46
CA GLY A 128 -10.78 10.82 7.15
C GLY A 128 -12.30 10.65 7.24
N LEU A 129 -12.82 10.08 8.34
CA LEU A 129 -14.27 9.90 8.57
C LEU A 129 -14.99 11.23 8.83
N HIS A 130 -14.27 12.28 9.24
CA HIS A 130 -14.86 13.60 9.46
C HIS A 130 -15.53 14.17 8.20
N TYR A 131 -15.14 13.73 7.00
CA TYR A 131 -15.82 14.10 5.76
C TYR A 131 -17.31 13.71 5.82
N LEU A 132 -17.62 12.49 6.26
CA LEU A 132 -18.97 11.95 6.34
C LEU A 132 -19.69 12.40 7.63
N LEU A 133 -19.02 12.28 8.78
CA LEU A 133 -19.58 12.64 10.10
C LEU A 133 -19.94 14.14 10.22
N GLN A 134 -19.36 14.99 9.36
CA GLN A 134 -19.64 16.43 9.35
C GLN A 134 -20.46 16.85 8.11
N GLY A 135 -20.91 15.89 7.28
CA GLY A 135 -21.69 16.17 6.07
C GLY A 135 -21.00 17.12 5.10
N LYS A 136 -19.68 17.04 4.98
CA LYS A 136 -18.90 18.03 4.21
C LYS A 136 -19.18 17.89 2.71
N PRO A 137 -19.31 19.02 1.97
CA PRO A 137 -19.39 18.96 0.51
C PRO A 137 -18.09 18.42 -0.09
N LEU A 138 -18.19 17.81 -1.27
CA LEU A 138 -17.02 17.41 -2.08
C LEU A 138 -16.18 18.63 -2.45
N LEU A 139 -16.83 19.71 -2.88
CA LEU A 139 -16.20 20.98 -3.24
C LEU A 139 -17.18 22.13 -3.04
N SER A 140 -16.69 23.31 -2.67
CA SER A 140 -17.44 24.56 -2.76
C SER A 140 -16.60 25.60 -3.50
N LEU A 141 -17.21 26.31 -4.44
CA LEU A 141 -16.61 27.37 -5.22
C LEU A 141 -17.20 28.70 -4.78
N TYR A 142 -16.34 29.68 -4.57
CA TYR A 142 -16.70 31.07 -4.43
C TYR A 142 -16.64 31.77 -5.78
N VAL A 143 -17.74 32.42 -6.16
CA VAL A 143 -17.88 33.16 -7.40
C VAL A 143 -18.06 34.64 -7.08
N HIS A 144 -17.07 35.45 -7.45
CA HIS A 144 -17.08 36.90 -7.28
C HIS A 144 -16.68 37.56 -8.59
N GLN A 145 -17.54 38.43 -9.14
CA GLN A 145 -17.27 39.12 -10.41
C GLN A 145 -16.83 38.14 -11.54
N GLN A 146 -17.50 36.98 -11.64
CA GLN A 146 -17.18 35.90 -12.59
C GLN A 146 -15.82 35.20 -12.39
N ASN A 147 -15.10 35.50 -11.30
CA ASN A 147 -13.93 34.75 -10.88
C ASN A 147 -14.36 33.58 -9.99
N TYR A 148 -13.86 32.39 -10.28
CA TYR A 148 -14.19 31.16 -9.57
C TYR A 148 -12.95 30.70 -8.81
N ALA A 149 -13.07 30.55 -7.51
CA ALA A 149 -12.01 30.03 -6.64
C ALA A 149 -12.59 29.00 -5.68
N THR A 150 -11.76 28.09 -5.17
CA THR A 150 -12.19 27.21 -4.08
C THR A 150 -12.56 28.05 -2.85
N ALA A 151 -13.77 27.87 -2.34
CA ALA A 151 -14.23 28.55 -1.13
C ALA A 151 -13.45 28.04 0.09
N ARG A 152 -12.92 28.96 0.89
CA ARG A 152 -12.27 28.69 2.17
C ARG A 152 -13.07 29.37 3.27
N LEU A 153 -13.84 28.59 4.03
CA LEU A 153 -14.69 29.10 5.10
C LEU A 153 -13.88 29.25 6.41
N PRO A 154 -14.18 30.22 7.28
CA PRO A 154 -15.25 31.20 7.13
C PRO A 154 -14.95 32.25 6.05
N LEU A 155 -15.99 32.70 5.33
CA LEU A 155 -15.89 33.65 4.23
C LEU A 155 -16.98 34.72 4.33
N GLN A 156 -16.62 35.97 4.02
CA GLN A 156 -17.60 37.06 3.85
C GLN A 156 -18.16 37.02 2.43
N ILE A 157 -19.47 36.85 2.30
CA ILE A 157 -20.19 36.78 1.03
C ILE A 157 -20.95 38.10 0.83
N GLN A 158 -20.76 38.75 -0.32
CA GLN A 158 -21.51 39.94 -0.73
C GLN A 158 -22.80 39.57 -1.47
N VAL A 159 -23.71 40.53 -1.66
CA VAL A 159 -25.04 40.32 -2.28
C VAL A 159 -24.98 39.70 -3.68
N ASN A 160 -23.92 39.98 -4.45
CA ASN A 160 -23.74 39.50 -5.82
C ASN A 160 -22.82 38.28 -5.92
N ASP A 161 -22.31 37.79 -4.79
CA ASP A 161 -21.45 36.63 -4.75
C ASP A 161 -22.28 35.36 -4.74
N GLN A 162 -21.66 34.27 -5.16
CA GLN A 162 -22.31 32.96 -5.21
C GLN A 162 -21.39 31.93 -4.56
N LEU A 163 -22.00 30.98 -3.85
CA LEU A 163 -21.35 29.73 -3.51
C LEU A 163 -21.95 28.61 -4.34
N ILE A 164 -21.15 27.97 -5.18
CA ILE A 164 -21.56 26.75 -5.88
C ILE A 164 -20.99 25.57 -5.11
N THR A 165 -21.86 24.71 -4.59
CA THR A 165 -21.47 23.59 -3.74
C THR A 165 -21.81 22.26 -4.41
N HIS A 166 -20.84 21.36 -4.43
CA HIS A 166 -20.91 20.00 -4.99
C HIS A 166 -20.89 18.97 -3.87
N PHE A 167 -21.79 18.00 -3.92
CA PHE A 167 -21.86 16.85 -3.01
C PHE A 167 -21.55 15.55 -3.76
N ALA A 168 -20.92 14.59 -3.05
CA ALA A 168 -20.51 13.31 -3.62
C ALA A 168 -21.64 12.26 -3.69
N TYR A 169 -22.78 12.56 -3.07
CA TYR A 169 -23.94 11.69 -2.99
C TYR A 169 -25.22 12.55 -2.98
N PRO A 170 -26.37 11.95 -3.27
CA PRO A 170 -27.66 12.62 -3.19
C PRO A 170 -27.94 13.11 -1.76
N ILE A 171 -28.52 14.31 -1.62
CA ILE A 171 -28.75 14.97 -0.33
C ILE A 171 -30.20 15.41 -0.16
N THR A 172 -30.76 15.21 1.03
CA THR A 172 -32.14 15.63 1.37
C THR A 172 -32.18 16.82 2.32
N SER A 173 -31.04 17.26 2.82
CA SER A 173 -30.97 18.43 3.69
C SER A 173 -29.68 19.22 3.50
N LEU A 174 -29.78 20.51 3.81
CA LEU A 174 -28.67 21.44 3.76
C LEU A 174 -28.62 22.25 5.07
N LEU A 175 -27.50 22.17 5.75
CA LEU A 175 -27.16 22.96 6.93
C LEU A 175 -26.17 24.07 6.53
N VAL A 176 -26.51 25.31 6.85
CA VAL A 176 -25.67 26.48 6.61
C VAL A 176 -25.49 27.27 7.90
N THR A 177 -24.26 27.29 8.42
CA THR A 177 -23.90 28.15 9.55
C THR A 177 -23.53 29.52 9.01
N ALA A 178 -24.44 30.46 9.14
CA ALA A 178 -24.30 31.82 8.64
C ALA A 178 -25.23 32.78 9.40
N SER A 179 -24.93 34.08 9.39
CA SER A 179 -25.78 35.09 10.03
C SER A 179 -27.20 35.15 9.43
N LYS A 180 -27.34 34.74 8.17
CA LYS A 180 -28.59 34.76 7.39
C LYS A 180 -28.69 33.53 6.48
N PRO A 181 -29.90 33.03 6.19
CA PRO A 181 -30.07 31.89 5.32
C PRO A 181 -29.86 32.29 3.84
N PRO A 182 -29.25 31.43 3.01
CA PRO A 182 -29.15 31.68 1.58
C PRO A 182 -30.47 31.43 0.84
N ARG A 183 -30.59 32.01 -0.36
CA ARG A 183 -31.45 31.48 -1.42
C ARG A 183 -30.76 30.32 -2.10
N ILE A 184 -31.52 29.28 -2.45
CA ILE A 184 -31.02 28.07 -3.10
C ILE A 184 -31.50 28.04 -4.54
N SER A 185 -30.57 27.77 -5.46
CA SER A 185 -30.87 27.44 -6.85
C SER A 185 -30.36 26.04 -7.19
N ILE A 186 -31.18 25.30 -7.94
CA ILE A 186 -30.85 23.98 -8.47
C ILE A 186 -30.47 24.07 -9.95
N PRO A 187 -29.65 23.14 -10.47
CA PRO A 187 -29.26 23.17 -11.87
C PRO A 187 -30.43 22.75 -12.78
N ILE A 188 -30.60 23.45 -13.89
CA ILE A 188 -31.33 22.97 -15.07
C ILE A 188 -30.28 22.46 -16.05
N LEU A 189 -30.45 21.22 -16.50
CA LEU A 189 -29.46 20.53 -17.31
C LEU A 189 -29.74 20.69 -18.81
N ASP A 190 -28.68 20.69 -19.62
CA ASP A 190 -28.77 20.49 -21.06
C ASP A 190 -28.72 19.00 -21.45
N GLU A 191 -28.72 18.71 -22.75
CA GLU A 191 -28.67 17.35 -23.30
C GLU A 191 -27.39 16.60 -22.91
N ASP A 192 -26.29 17.31 -22.67
CA ASP A 192 -25.01 16.75 -22.21
C ASP A 192 -24.96 16.55 -20.68
N SER A 193 -26.06 16.81 -19.98
CA SER A 193 -26.16 16.86 -18.52
C SER A 193 -25.27 17.93 -17.86
N ALA A 194 -24.80 18.92 -18.62
CA ALA A 194 -24.11 20.09 -18.07
C ALA A 194 -25.14 21.11 -17.57
N ILE A 195 -24.69 22.04 -16.72
CA ILE A 195 -25.57 23.07 -16.16
C ILE A 195 -25.82 24.11 -17.25
N LYS A 196 -27.06 24.21 -17.70
CA LYS A 196 -27.53 25.24 -18.64
C LYS A 196 -27.82 26.54 -17.89
N GLU A 197 -28.59 26.45 -16.82
CA GLU A 197 -28.99 27.58 -15.98
C GLU A 197 -29.26 27.14 -14.54
N TRP A 198 -29.34 28.12 -13.64
CA TRP A 198 -29.69 27.91 -12.24
C TRP A 198 -31.11 28.41 -12.00
N ARG A 199 -31.96 27.57 -11.43
CA ARG A 199 -33.35 27.93 -11.10
C ARG A 199 -33.49 28.03 -9.59
N GLU A 200 -33.80 29.23 -9.11
CA GLU A 200 -34.13 29.46 -7.70
C GLU A 200 -35.36 28.64 -7.31
N ILE A 201 -35.31 28.03 -6.13
CA ILE A 201 -36.43 27.27 -5.56
C ILE A 201 -36.86 27.90 -4.24
N THR A 202 -38.15 27.80 -3.96
CA THR A 202 -38.70 28.19 -2.65
C THR A 202 -38.35 27.10 -1.64
N ILE A 203 -37.66 27.49 -0.58
CA ILE A 203 -37.25 26.61 0.51
C ILE A 203 -37.67 27.22 1.85
N GLN A 204 -38.10 26.38 2.78
CA GLN A 204 -38.31 26.80 4.16
C GLN A 204 -37.06 26.53 4.97
N TRP A 205 -36.52 27.59 5.57
CA TRP A 205 -35.38 27.50 6.47
C TRP A 205 -35.86 27.45 7.92
N GLN A 206 -35.31 26.51 8.68
CA GLN A 206 -35.47 26.41 10.11
C GLN A 206 -34.18 26.85 10.80
N GLN A 207 -34.28 27.80 11.74
CA GLN A 207 -33.15 28.13 12.60
C GLN A 207 -32.93 27.00 13.62
N THR A 208 -31.69 26.58 13.78
CA THR A 208 -31.22 25.60 14.77
C THR A 208 -30.00 26.15 15.51
N ASP A 209 -29.54 25.44 16.54
CA ASP A 209 -28.31 25.78 17.27
C ASP A 209 -27.05 25.67 16.40
N GLN A 210 -27.12 24.92 15.29
CA GLN A 210 -26.00 24.72 14.36
C GLN A 210 -26.06 25.65 13.13
N GLY A 211 -27.12 26.45 12.99
CA GLY A 211 -27.34 27.33 11.84
C GLY A 211 -28.70 27.14 11.20
N TRP A 212 -28.80 27.44 9.91
CA TRP A 212 -30.04 27.33 9.13
C TRP A 212 -30.11 25.96 8.48
N LEU A 213 -31.19 25.22 8.74
CA LEU A 213 -31.47 23.91 8.17
C LEU A 213 -32.59 24.02 7.12
N ALA A 214 -32.38 23.44 5.96
CA ALA A 214 -33.37 23.29 4.90
C ALA A 214 -33.57 21.81 4.56
N GLN A 215 -34.83 21.40 4.38
CA GLN A 215 -35.20 20.08 3.86
C GLN A 215 -35.51 20.19 2.36
N LEU A 216 -34.83 19.40 1.55
CA LEU A 216 -34.83 19.44 0.09
C LEU A 216 -35.76 18.35 -0.46
N SER A 217 -36.50 18.65 -1.53
CA SER A 217 -37.44 17.70 -2.13
C SER A 217 -36.74 16.61 -2.98
N ARG A 218 -37.37 15.42 -3.09
CA ARG A 218 -36.86 14.24 -3.83
C ARG A 218 -36.33 14.54 -5.25
N PRO A 219 -36.96 15.38 -6.08
CA PRO A 219 -36.46 15.61 -7.44
C PRO A 219 -35.04 16.18 -7.45
N PHE A 220 -34.69 17.03 -6.48
CA PHE A 220 -33.35 17.60 -6.39
C PHE A 220 -32.32 16.56 -5.91
N SER A 221 -32.68 15.73 -4.94
CA SER A 221 -31.75 14.74 -4.41
C SER A 221 -31.32 13.73 -5.48
N LEU A 222 -32.07 13.53 -6.56
CA LEU A 222 -31.71 12.56 -7.61
C LEU A 222 -30.97 13.17 -8.82
N LEU A 223 -30.89 14.51 -8.93
CA LEU A 223 -30.30 15.19 -10.08
C LEU A 223 -28.79 15.44 -9.90
N ASN A 224 -27.97 14.51 -10.40
CA ASN A 224 -26.54 14.78 -10.58
C ASN A 224 -26.28 15.49 -11.93
N ASN A 225 -25.11 16.10 -12.07
CA ASN A 225 -24.77 16.89 -13.25
C ASN A 225 -23.29 16.80 -13.60
N ARG A 226 -22.94 17.12 -14.84
CA ARG A 226 -21.54 17.44 -15.17
C ARG A 226 -21.20 18.79 -14.54
N PRO A 227 -20.03 18.94 -13.87
CA PRO A 227 -19.63 20.19 -13.22
C PRO A 227 -19.12 21.19 -14.28
N VAL A 228 -20.00 21.59 -15.20
CA VAL A 228 -19.73 22.54 -16.27
C VAL A 228 -20.89 23.53 -16.36
N TYR A 229 -20.58 24.82 -16.41
CA TYR A 229 -21.55 25.89 -16.56
C TYR A 229 -21.01 26.96 -17.53
N ARG A 230 -21.77 27.26 -18.59
CA ARG A 230 -21.38 28.23 -19.65
C ARG A 230 -19.99 27.95 -20.23
N GLY A 231 -19.69 26.68 -20.53
CA GLY A 231 -18.40 26.25 -21.07
C GLY A 231 -17.23 26.25 -20.07
N ARG A 232 -17.46 26.65 -18.80
CA ARG A 232 -16.44 26.64 -17.75
C ARG A 232 -16.61 25.44 -16.83
N SER A 233 -15.51 24.74 -16.53
CA SER A 233 -15.53 23.67 -15.53
C SER A 233 -15.57 24.22 -14.11
N LEU A 234 -16.39 23.60 -13.27
CA LEU A 234 -16.64 23.93 -11.87
C LEU A 234 -15.89 22.98 -10.93
N ASN A 235 -14.62 22.70 -11.19
CA ASN A 235 -13.81 21.76 -10.39
C ASN A 235 -12.72 22.41 -9.54
N THR A 236 -12.22 23.61 -9.89
CA THR A 236 -11.09 24.30 -9.22
C THR A 236 -9.91 23.40 -8.83
N GLY A 237 -9.57 22.38 -9.63
CA GLY A 237 -8.47 21.46 -9.32
C GLY A 237 -8.87 20.14 -8.65
N ASP A 238 -10.16 19.92 -8.34
CA ASP A 238 -10.62 18.64 -7.82
C ASP A 238 -10.48 17.53 -8.87
N LYS A 239 -9.66 16.53 -8.55
CA LYS A 239 -9.28 15.47 -9.48
C LYS A 239 -10.45 14.54 -9.83
N SER A 240 -11.40 14.34 -8.93
CA SER A 240 -12.56 13.48 -9.20
C SER A 240 -13.50 14.13 -10.21
N LEU A 241 -13.80 15.42 -10.02
CA LEU A 241 -14.62 16.20 -10.94
C LEU A 241 -13.95 16.38 -12.30
N GLN A 242 -12.62 16.53 -12.32
CA GLN A 242 -11.83 16.53 -13.56
C GLN A 242 -11.88 15.20 -14.30
N ALA A 243 -11.90 14.09 -13.56
CA ALA A 243 -11.99 12.74 -14.12
C ALA A 243 -13.40 12.36 -14.60
N GLY A 244 -14.40 13.22 -14.40
CA GLY A 244 -15.77 13.01 -14.88
C GLY A 244 -16.80 12.66 -13.81
N PHE A 245 -16.42 12.70 -12.52
CA PHE A 245 -17.39 12.50 -11.44
C PHE A 245 -18.55 13.50 -11.56
N ARG A 246 -19.79 12.99 -11.48
CA ARG A 246 -21.02 13.79 -11.57
C ARG A 246 -21.56 14.09 -10.16
N PRO A 247 -21.33 15.30 -9.62
CA PRO A 247 -21.82 15.66 -8.29
C PRO A 247 -23.30 16.04 -8.32
N TRP A 248 -23.87 16.17 -7.12
CA TRP A 248 -25.11 16.91 -6.88
C TRP A 248 -24.76 18.35 -6.54
N SER A 249 -25.25 19.30 -7.34
CA SER A 249 -24.81 20.70 -7.25
C SER A 249 -25.92 21.63 -6.77
N LEU A 250 -25.55 22.61 -5.95
CA LEU A 250 -26.40 23.72 -5.52
C LEU A 250 -25.68 25.05 -5.74
N GLN A 251 -26.44 26.09 -6.06
CA GLN A 251 -25.97 27.48 -6.01
C GLN A 251 -26.66 28.18 -4.84
N LEU A 252 -25.86 28.84 -4.01
CA LEU A 252 -26.29 29.60 -2.84
C LEU A 252 -25.98 31.08 -3.05
N THR A 253 -26.95 31.95 -2.77
CA THR A 253 -26.79 33.41 -2.83
C THR A 253 -27.43 34.07 -1.61
N TRP A 254 -26.96 35.25 -1.22
CA TRP A 254 -27.47 35.99 -0.07
C TRP A 254 -28.04 37.34 -0.52
N SER A 255 -29.12 37.79 0.13
CA SER A 255 -29.73 39.10 -0.14
C SER A 255 -28.99 40.26 0.54
N GLU A 256 -28.13 39.96 1.50
CA GLU A 256 -27.34 40.92 2.27
C GLU A 256 -25.95 40.34 2.60
N PRO A 257 -24.91 41.19 2.80
CA PRO A 257 -23.58 40.71 3.17
C PRO A 257 -23.63 39.82 4.40
N THR A 258 -23.05 38.62 4.31
CA THR A 258 -23.17 37.58 5.34
C THR A 258 -21.85 36.85 5.53
N GLN A 259 -21.50 36.59 6.78
CA GLN A 259 -20.42 35.66 7.10
C GLN A 259 -20.95 34.23 7.02
N VAL A 260 -20.35 33.42 6.16
CA VAL A 260 -20.64 31.98 6.04
C VAL A 260 -19.50 31.21 6.70
N GLU A 261 -19.82 30.43 7.72
CA GLU A 261 -18.86 29.65 8.49
C GLU A 261 -18.80 28.20 8.03
N ARG A 262 -19.94 27.62 7.64
CA ARG A 262 -20.04 26.22 7.25
C ARG A 262 -21.18 25.99 6.27
N ILE A 263 -20.94 25.07 5.35
CA ILE A 263 -21.95 24.41 4.51
C ILE A 263 -21.81 22.90 4.73
N ALA A 264 -22.90 22.22 5.05
CA ALA A 264 -22.92 20.78 5.29
C ALA A 264 -24.29 20.17 4.97
N THR A 265 -24.35 18.85 4.93
CA THR A 265 -25.60 18.07 5.00
C THR A 265 -25.81 17.61 6.44
N GLU A 266 -27.02 17.14 6.75
CA GLU A 266 -27.15 16.25 7.91
C GLU A 266 -26.29 14.99 7.65
N PRO A 267 -25.43 14.58 8.59
CA PRO A 267 -24.69 13.33 8.47
C PRO A 267 -25.67 12.16 8.45
N TRP A 268 -25.40 11.18 7.58
CA TRP A 268 -26.12 9.90 7.58
C TRP A 268 -25.41 8.83 8.43
N LEU A 269 -24.18 9.11 8.83
CA LEU A 269 -23.32 8.24 9.63
C LEU A 269 -23.27 8.80 11.06
N GLU A 270 -23.48 7.94 12.04
CA GLU A 270 -23.59 8.33 13.44
C GLU A 270 -22.56 7.64 14.31
N LEU A 271 -22.15 8.32 15.38
CA LEU A 271 -21.36 7.77 16.47
C LEU A 271 -22.27 7.57 17.68
N ASP A 272 -22.11 6.45 18.36
CA ASP A 272 -22.84 6.14 19.59
C ASP A 272 -21.90 5.47 20.61
N SER A 273 -22.43 5.11 21.77
CA SER A 273 -21.75 4.32 22.80
C SER A 273 -22.47 2.99 23.02
N TYR A 274 -21.73 1.90 23.00
CA TYR A 274 -22.23 0.56 23.31
C TYR A 274 -21.23 -0.12 24.26
N ASP A 275 -21.70 -0.54 25.44
CA ASP A 275 -20.85 -1.14 26.49
C ASP A 275 -19.57 -0.33 26.80
N ASP A 276 -19.72 0.99 26.97
CA ASP A 276 -18.63 1.97 27.20
C ASP A 276 -17.60 2.07 26.06
N GLN A 277 -17.90 1.53 24.88
CA GLN A 277 -17.07 1.63 23.68
C GLN A 277 -17.73 2.55 22.65
N THR A 278 -16.91 3.40 22.02
CA THR A 278 -17.36 4.17 20.85
C THR A 278 -17.69 3.21 19.71
N VAL A 279 -18.89 3.34 19.17
CA VAL A 279 -19.35 2.56 18.02
C VAL A 279 -19.78 3.48 16.88
N MET A 280 -19.83 2.92 15.69
CA MET A 280 -20.37 3.55 14.50
C MET A 280 -21.65 2.84 14.09
N VAL A 281 -22.70 3.62 13.86
CA VAL A 281 -24.03 3.12 13.48
C VAL A 281 -24.25 3.39 12.00
N PHE A 282 -24.51 2.31 11.26
CA PHE A 282 -24.74 2.33 9.83
C PHE A 282 -26.21 1.97 9.54
N PRO A 283 -26.96 2.82 8.82
CA PRO A 283 -28.24 2.43 8.25
C PRO A 283 -28.07 1.27 7.25
N GLY A 284 -29.00 0.33 7.23
CA GLY A 284 -29.03 -0.76 6.25
C GLY A 284 -29.87 -0.45 5.03
N TRP A 285 -29.46 -0.94 3.85
CA TRP A 285 -30.19 -0.79 2.59
C TRP A 285 -30.74 -2.13 2.08
N ASP A 286 -32.04 -2.16 1.81
CA ASP A 286 -32.71 -3.29 1.18
C ASP A 286 -33.57 -2.80 0.00
N PRO A 287 -33.25 -3.19 -1.26
CA PRO A 287 -34.03 -2.79 -2.43
C PRO A 287 -35.50 -3.19 -2.35
N ALA A 288 -35.88 -4.19 -1.55
CA ALA A 288 -37.29 -4.54 -1.36
C ALA A 288 -38.11 -3.42 -0.69
N ASN A 289 -37.44 -2.42 -0.10
CA ASN A 289 -38.07 -1.23 0.46
C ASN A 289 -38.25 -0.10 -0.56
N ASP A 290 -37.54 -0.14 -1.68
CA ASP A 290 -37.62 0.82 -2.80
C ASP A 290 -38.55 0.25 -3.87
N ARG A 291 -39.83 0.56 -3.76
CA ARG A 291 -40.91 -0.10 -4.51
C ARG A 291 -41.03 0.42 -5.93
N ASP A 292 -40.69 1.68 -6.16
CA ASP A 292 -40.63 2.26 -7.50
C ASP A 292 -39.25 2.12 -8.16
N SER A 293 -38.25 1.60 -7.43
CA SER A 293 -36.89 1.30 -7.90
C SER A 293 -36.16 2.54 -8.43
N ASP A 294 -36.42 3.70 -7.83
CA ASP A 294 -35.81 4.96 -8.24
C ASP A 294 -34.55 5.32 -7.45
N GLY A 295 -34.15 4.46 -6.50
CA GLY A 295 -32.94 4.62 -5.70
C GLY A 295 -33.13 5.43 -4.43
N TYR A 296 -34.37 5.77 -4.06
CA TYR A 296 -34.69 6.48 -2.83
C TYR A 296 -35.96 5.95 -2.17
N ILE A 297 -35.91 5.68 -0.87
CA ILE A 297 -37.09 5.28 -0.09
C ILE A 297 -37.81 6.53 0.41
N ASP A 298 -38.95 6.86 -0.20
CA ASP A 298 -39.75 8.01 0.19
C ASP A 298 -40.52 7.80 1.52
N SER A 299 -41.29 8.79 1.97
CA SER A 299 -42.04 8.67 3.23
C SER A 299 -43.14 7.59 3.20
N LYS A 300 -43.75 7.35 2.03
CA LYS A 300 -44.80 6.34 1.85
C LYS A 300 -44.19 4.95 1.82
N GLU A 301 -43.12 4.77 1.06
CA GLU A 301 -42.35 3.52 1.01
C GLU A 301 -41.78 3.18 2.38
N TRP A 302 -41.27 4.18 3.10
CA TRP A 302 -40.81 4.01 4.47
C TRP A 302 -41.88 3.44 5.39
N GLN A 303 -43.08 4.00 5.39
CA GLN A 303 -44.14 3.46 6.26
C GLN A 303 -44.50 2.01 5.91
N GLN A 304 -44.22 1.59 4.68
CA GLN A 304 -44.62 0.30 4.12
C GLN A 304 -43.43 -0.64 3.83
N ARG A 305 -42.27 -0.40 4.45
CA ARG A 305 -41.05 -1.21 4.25
C ARG A 305 -41.30 -2.69 4.45
N ALA A 306 -40.84 -3.50 3.50
CA ALA A 306 -40.81 -4.95 3.60
C ALA A 306 -39.79 -5.40 4.66
N ASN A 307 -38.59 -4.81 4.64
CA ASN A 307 -37.56 -5.03 5.63
C ASN A 307 -37.47 -3.84 6.60
N LYS A 308 -38.03 -3.99 7.79
CA LYS A 308 -38.01 -2.96 8.83
C LYS A 308 -36.67 -2.81 9.56
N LYS A 309 -35.73 -3.75 9.35
CA LYS A 309 -34.37 -3.69 9.91
C LYS A 309 -33.42 -2.86 9.04
N ALA A 310 -33.88 -2.38 7.89
CA ALA A 310 -33.15 -1.49 7.00
C ALA A 310 -33.73 -0.07 7.12
N SER A 311 -32.91 0.87 7.58
CA SER A 311 -33.28 2.27 7.82
C SER A 311 -32.64 3.27 6.84
N ALA A 312 -31.77 2.82 5.94
CA ALA A 312 -31.22 3.69 4.90
C ALA A 312 -32.36 4.19 3.99
N ARG A 313 -32.27 5.45 3.57
CA ARG A 313 -33.14 6.07 2.57
C ARG A 313 -32.52 6.05 1.17
N PHE A 314 -31.19 6.05 1.11
CA PHE A 314 -30.42 5.87 -0.11
C PHE A 314 -29.41 4.74 0.07
N PRO A 315 -29.03 4.03 -1.00
CA PRO A 315 -28.05 2.95 -0.89
C PRO A 315 -26.71 3.40 -0.32
N HIS A 316 -26.23 4.61 -0.68
CA HIS A 316 -24.92 5.11 -0.24
C HIS A 316 -24.75 5.17 1.29
N GLN A 317 -25.85 5.28 2.04
CA GLN A 317 -25.85 5.34 3.50
C GLN A 317 -25.53 3.99 4.15
N ALA A 318 -25.63 2.91 3.37
CA ALA A 318 -25.38 1.55 3.83
C ALA A 318 -24.02 1.00 3.39
N ARG A 319 -23.15 1.80 2.76
CA ARG A 319 -21.85 1.32 2.27
C ARG A 319 -20.99 0.80 3.41
N LEU A 320 -20.32 -0.34 3.18
CA LEU A 320 -19.38 -0.92 4.15
C LEU A 320 -18.13 -0.04 4.29
N ILE A 321 -17.92 0.51 5.49
CA ILE A 321 -16.70 1.22 5.88
C ILE A 321 -15.98 0.40 6.96
N PRO A 322 -14.70 0.03 6.78
CA PRO A 322 -13.92 -0.63 7.82
C PRO A 322 -13.62 0.36 8.97
N THR A 323 -13.74 -0.12 10.21
CA THR A 323 -13.57 0.69 11.43
C THR A 323 -12.41 0.23 12.32
N GLY A 324 -11.72 -0.84 11.94
CA GLY A 324 -10.53 -1.33 12.64
C GLY A 324 -9.34 -0.35 12.56
N LYS A 325 -8.12 -0.86 12.69
CA LYS A 325 -6.91 -0.01 12.66
C LYS A 325 -6.67 0.57 11.26
N MET A 326 -7.12 1.81 11.05
CA MET A 326 -7.02 2.55 9.80
C MET A 326 -5.84 3.53 9.79
N TRP A 327 -5.34 3.88 8.61
CA TRP A 327 -4.34 4.93 8.48
C TRP A 327 -4.94 6.29 8.84
N SER A 328 -4.16 7.15 9.50
CA SER A 328 -4.63 8.52 9.82
C SER A 328 -5.02 9.26 8.53
N GLY A 329 -6.17 9.93 8.56
CA GLY A 329 -6.70 10.66 7.40
C GLY A 329 -7.41 9.79 6.35
N SER A 330 -7.47 8.47 6.53
CA SER A 330 -8.13 7.57 5.58
C SER A 330 -9.60 7.32 5.92
N CYS A 331 -10.42 7.12 4.89
CA CYS A 331 -11.77 6.59 4.99
C CYS A 331 -12.05 5.84 3.70
N TRP A 332 -12.49 4.59 3.81
CA TRP A 332 -12.62 3.68 2.67
C TRP A 332 -14.03 3.11 2.59
N TYR A 333 -14.58 3.01 1.39
CA TYR A 333 -15.69 2.11 1.09
C TYR A 333 -15.14 0.80 0.54
N ARG A 334 -15.70 -0.34 0.96
CA ARG A 334 -15.34 -1.65 0.40
C ARG A 334 -15.90 -1.81 -1.01
N THR A 335 -15.02 -2.16 -1.94
CA THR A 335 -15.37 -2.42 -3.33
C THR A 335 -16.23 -3.68 -3.42
N ASN A 336 -17.28 -3.66 -4.23
CA ASN A 336 -18.02 -4.85 -4.62
C ASN A 336 -17.43 -5.47 -5.90
N PHE A 337 -17.17 -6.77 -5.86
CA PHE A 337 -16.63 -7.55 -6.98
C PHE A 337 -17.64 -8.53 -7.58
N SER A 338 -18.92 -8.47 -7.20
CA SER A 338 -19.95 -9.40 -7.66
C SER A 338 -20.46 -9.11 -9.07
N ASP A 339 -20.25 -7.89 -9.60
CA ASP A 339 -20.77 -7.48 -10.91
C ASP A 339 -19.67 -7.51 -11.99
N ALA A 340 -19.84 -8.37 -12.99
CA ALA A 340 -18.84 -8.57 -14.03
C ALA A 340 -18.66 -7.35 -14.94
N LYS A 341 -19.73 -6.59 -15.24
CA LYS A 341 -19.65 -5.40 -16.10
C LYS A 341 -18.92 -4.27 -15.39
N PHE A 342 -19.24 -4.05 -14.12
CA PHE A 342 -18.53 -3.08 -13.29
C PHE A 342 -17.04 -3.47 -13.14
N ASN A 343 -16.75 -4.74 -12.87
CA ASN A 343 -15.36 -5.23 -12.77
C ASN A 343 -14.56 -5.00 -14.06
N GLN A 344 -15.18 -5.11 -15.24
CA GLN A 344 -14.52 -4.77 -16.51
C GLN A 344 -14.12 -3.29 -16.56
N ILE A 345 -15.02 -2.38 -16.19
CA ILE A 345 -14.72 -0.93 -16.12
C ILE A 345 -13.61 -0.66 -15.11
N HIS A 346 -13.70 -1.27 -13.91
CA HIS A 346 -12.70 -1.09 -12.87
C HIS A 346 -11.33 -1.64 -13.28
N ALA A 347 -11.27 -2.77 -13.98
CA ALA A 347 -10.02 -3.30 -14.53
C ALA A 347 -9.47 -2.40 -15.66
N SER A 348 -10.34 -1.81 -16.49
CA SER A 348 -9.93 -0.85 -17.53
C SER A 348 -9.32 0.43 -16.96
N TRP A 349 -9.68 0.85 -15.74
CA TRP A 349 -8.98 1.95 -15.06
C TRP A 349 -7.50 1.62 -14.89
N TYR A 350 -7.17 0.42 -14.40
CA TYR A 350 -5.77 0.03 -14.22
C TYR A 350 -5.03 -0.08 -15.55
N GLN A 351 -5.68 -0.57 -16.62
CA GLN A 351 -5.09 -0.54 -17.95
C GLN A 351 -4.78 0.90 -18.41
N PHE A 352 -5.74 1.82 -18.27
CA PHE A 352 -5.56 3.23 -18.62
C PHE A 352 -4.44 3.89 -17.81
N ASP A 353 -4.48 3.72 -16.49
CA ASP A 353 -3.57 4.37 -15.56
C ASP A 353 -2.13 3.83 -15.67
N TRP A 354 -1.97 2.52 -15.84
CA TRP A 354 -0.64 1.92 -15.97
C TRP A 354 -0.01 2.26 -17.31
N LEU A 355 -0.79 2.27 -18.40
CA LEU A 355 -0.30 2.63 -19.72
C LEU A 355 0.22 4.07 -19.75
N ARG A 356 -0.53 5.03 -19.18
CA ARG A 356 -0.14 6.45 -19.16
C ARG A 356 1.08 6.72 -18.28
N GLN A 357 1.35 5.89 -17.28
CA GLN A 357 2.49 6.01 -16.38
C GLN A 357 3.70 5.15 -16.80
N GLY A 358 3.52 4.20 -17.72
CA GLY A 358 4.57 3.26 -18.16
C GLY A 358 4.83 2.13 -17.17
N LEU A 359 3.83 1.78 -16.35
CA LEU A 359 3.98 0.77 -15.31
C LEU A 359 3.91 -0.65 -15.92
N SER A 360 4.75 -1.54 -15.40
CA SER A 360 4.75 -2.97 -15.74
C SER A 360 3.68 -3.77 -14.97
N GLY A 361 3.20 -3.22 -13.86
CA GLY A 361 2.18 -3.81 -12.98
C GLY A 361 1.90 -2.91 -11.80
N ALA A 362 1.26 -3.43 -10.75
CA ALA A 362 1.08 -2.71 -9.50
C ALA A 362 1.04 -3.65 -8.29
N TYR A 363 1.34 -3.10 -7.12
CA TYR A 363 1.25 -3.80 -5.85
C TYR A 363 0.06 -3.33 -5.04
N ASN A 364 -0.64 -4.31 -4.47
CA ASN A 364 -1.76 -4.10 -3.58
C ASN A 364 -1.26 -4.05 -2.14
N ASP A 365 -1.42 -2.90 -1.50
CA ASP A 365 -1.11 -2.73 -0.09
C ASP A 365 -2.34 -3.00 0.78
N ASP A 366 -2.15 -3.12 2.09
CA ASP A 366 -3.22 -3.37 3.07
C ASP A 366 -4.07 -4.63 2.78
N MET A 367 -3.52 -5.62 2.06
CA MET A 367 -4.25 -6.82 1.64
C MET A 367 -4.62 -7.79 2.78
N ALA A 368 -4.15 -7.53 4.00
CA ALA A 368 -4.63 -8.19 5.23
C ALA A 368 -5.89 -7.53 5.83
N LYS A 369 -6.31 -6.38 5.29
CA LYS A 369 -7.48 -5.61 5.72
C LYS A 369 -8.65 -5.85 4.75
N LEU A 370 -9.16 -7.08 4.71
CA LEU A 370 -10.32 -7.43 3.88
C LEU A 370 -11.62 -7.22 4.67
N LEU A 371 -12.40 -8.29 4.89
CA LEU A 371 -13.68 -8.27 5.60
C LEU A 371 -13.62 -8.96 6.97
N GLY A 372 -12.46 -9.32 7.50
CA GLY A 372 -12.34 -10.02 8.78
C GLY A 372 -12.52 -9.15 10.03
N LYS A 373 -12.44 -9.79 11.20
CA LYS A 373 -12.62 -9.15 12.53
C LYS A 373 -11.65 -8.01 12.81
N ASN A 374 -10.48 -8.03 12.17
CA ASN A 374 -9.50 -6.95 12.28
C ASN A 374 -10.00 -5.63 11.68
N GLN A 375 -11.06 -5.65 10.87
CA GLN A 375 -11.66 -4.47 10.25
C GLN A 375 -13.13 -4.26 10.66
N PHE A 376 -13.84 -5.34 11.01
CA PHE A 376 -15.26 -5.32 11.35
C PHE A 376 -15.51 -6.12 12.64
N THR A 377 -15.57 -5.44 13.77
CA THR A 377 -16.02 -6.03 15.05
C THR A 377 -17.44 -5.57 15.31
N LEU A 378 -18.41 -6.47 15.17
CA LEU A 378 -19.84 -6.15 15.18
C LEU A 378 -20.46 -6.31 16.58
N PHE A 379 -21.36 -5.39 16.93
CA PHE A 379 -22.29 -5.54 18.06
C PHE A 379 -23.69 -5.95 17.60
N GLN A 380 -24.09 -5.50 16.41
CA GLN A 380 -25.39 -5.80 15.81
C GLN A 380 -25.28 -5.72 14.30
N GLY A 381 -26.08 -6.50 13.57
CA GLY A 381 -26.24 -6.35 12.12
C GLY A 381 -25.16 -7.10 11.33
N GLY A 382 -24.62 -6.44 10.29
CA GLY A 382 -23.43 -6.88 9.56
C GLY A 382 -23.67 -7.74 8.32
N LEU A 383 -24.92 -8.10 8.01
CA LEU A 383 -25.27 -8.84 6.80
C LEU A 383 -24.89 -8.04 5.56
N ILE A 384 -24.10 -8.64 4.66
CA ILE A 384 -23.62 -8.01 3.43
C ILE A 384 -24.60 -8.33 2.30
N ARG A 385 -25.25 -7.31 1.73
CA ARG A 385 -26.31 -7.47 0.71
C ARG A 385 -25.83 -8.24 -0.52
N GLU A 386 -24.71 -7.84 -1.09
CA GLU A 386 -24.17 -8.40 -2.34
C GLU A 386 -23.57 -9.82 -2.14
N MET A 387 -23.45 -10.26 -0.89
CA MET A 387 -22.83 -11.53 -0.49
C MET A 387 -23.70 -12.33 0.48
N ALA A 388 -25.01 -12.04 0.56
CA ALA A 388 -25.89 -12.68 1.52
C ALA A 388 -25.86 -14.23 1.36
N PRO A 389 -25.87 -15.01 2.47
CA PRO A 389 -26.12 -14.60 3.86
C PRO A 389 -24.86 -14.23 4.68
N LEU A 390 -23.75 -13.85 4.04
CA LEU A 390 -22.47 -13.63 4.74
C LEU A 390 -22.45 -12.34 5.58
N ILE A 391 -21.76 -12.39 6.72
CA ILE A 391 -21.67 -11.31 7.71
C ILE A 391 -20.25 -10.74 7.74
N ALA A 392 -20.12 -9.40 7.67
CA ALA A 392 -18.83 -8.73 7.81
C ALA A 392 -18.17 -9.06 9.16
N GLY A 393 -16.86 -9.26 9.18
CA GLY A 393 -16.11 -9.69 10.35
C GLY A 393 -15.94 -11.20 10.45
N GLU A 394 -16.72 -12.01 9.73
CA GLU A 394 -16.59 -13.46 9.75
C GLU A 394 -15.59 -14.00 8.73
N LEU A 395 -14.96 -15.13 9.05
CA LEU A 395 -13.95 -15.75 8.19
C LEU A 395 -14.52 -16.14 6.82
N ASP A 396 -15.75 -16.65 6.78
CA ASP A 396 -16.40 -17.06 5.52
C ASP A 396 -16.65 -15.86 4.59
N ALA A 397 -17.04 -14.71 5.14
CA ALA A 397 -17.18 -13.47 4.39
C ALA A 397 -15.83 -12.98 3.85
N GLU A 398 -14.79 -13.02 4.68
CA GLU A 398 -13.43 -12.64 4.30
C GLU A 398 -12.86 -13.54 3.20
N GLN A 399 -13.02 -14.86 3.32
CA GLN A 399 -12.57 -15.82 2.31
C GLN A 399 -13.36 -15.67 1.00
N LYS A 400 -14.69 -15.53 1.06
CA LYS A 400 -15.49 -15.31 -0.14
C LYS A 400 -15.11 -14.03 -0.86
N TYR A 401 -14.88 -12.95 -0.11
CA TYR A 401 -14.42 -11.69 -0.66
C TYR A 401 -13.03 -11.83 -1.29
N GLY A 402 -12.11 -12.55 -0.64
CA GLY A 402 -10.80 -12.88 -1.19
C GLY A 402 -10.87 -13.66 -2.51
N GLN A 403 -11.85 -14.57 -2.66
CA GLN A 403 -12.08 -15.29 -3.92
C GLN A 403 -12.57 -14.35 -5.03
N GLN A 404 -13.52 -13.46 -4.73
CA GLN A 404 -14.00 -12.48 -5.71
C GLN A 404 -12.90 -11.49 -6.11
N LEU A 405 -12.08 -11.05 -5.14
CA LEU A 405 -10.90 -10.23 -5.41
C LEU A 405 -9.88 -10.96 -6.30
N ALA A 406 -9.70 -12.27 -6.11
CA ALA A 406 -8.83 -13.06 -6.97
C ALA A 406 -9.33 -13.15 -8.43
N GLN A 407 -10.65 -13.25 -8.61
CA GLN A 407 -11.28 -13.17 -9.93
C GLN A 407 -11.07 -11.79 -10.57
N PHE A 408 -11.24 -10.73 -9.80
CA PHE A 408 -10.97 -9.37 -10.27
C PHE A 408 -9.49 -9.16 -10.65
N PHE A 409 -8.55 -9.68 -9.85
CA PHE A 409 -7.13 -9.68 -10.19
C PHE A 409 -6.80 -10.46 -11.46
N THR A 410 -7.55 -11.54 -11.73
CA THR A 410 -7.45 -12.27 -12.99
C THR A 410 -7.90 -11.41 -14.17
N GLU A 411 -8.99 -10.64 -14.01
CA GLU A 411 -9.45 -9.67 -15.00
C GLU A 411 -8.41 -8.56 -15.23
N ILE A 412 -7.80 -8.01 -14.16
CA ILE A 412 -6.71 -7.03 -14.29
C ILE A 412 -5.56 -7.62 -15.09
N LYS A 413 -5.09 -8.84 -14.77
CA LYS A 413 -4.03 -9.51 -15.54
C LYS A 413 -4.42 -9.69 -17.00
N HIS A 414 -5.66 -10.05 -17.26
CA HIS A 414 -6.18 -10.19 -18.62
C HIS A 414 -6.18 -8.85 -19.38
N GLN A 415 -6.65 -7.76 -18.78
CA GLN A 415 -6.76 -6.44 -19.44
C GLN A 415 -5.40 -5.77 -19.63
N THR A 416 -4.55 -5.83 -18.61
CA THR A 416 -3.25 -5.13 -18.58
C THR A 416 -2.12 -5.96 -19.20
N LYS A 417 -2.33 -7.28 -19.35
CA LYS A 417 -1.30 -8.26 -19.75
C LYS A 417 -0.09 -8.28 -18.81
N THR A 418 -0.25 -7.77 -17.58
CA THR A 418 0.85 -7.72 -16.61
C THR A 418 1.32 -9.11 -16.19
N GLN A 419 2.63 -9.24 -16.02
CA GLN A 419 3.26 -10.37 -15.33
C GLN A 419 3.70 -10.00 -13.90
N TYR A 420 3.35 -8.79 -13.42
CA TYR A 420 3.84 -8.24 -12.17
C TYR A 420 2.69 -7.74 -11.29
N LEU A 421 1.79 -8.65 -10.93
CA LEU A 421 0.76 -8.34 -9.93
C LEU A 421 1.33 -8.64 -8.55
N ALA A 422 1.47 -7.59 -7.76
CA ALA A 422 2.13 -7.66 -6.47
C ALA A 422 1.17 -7.50 -5.29
N ALA A 423 1.58 -7.98 -4.12
CA ALA A 423 0.93 -7.68 -2.84
C ALA A 423 1.98 -7.43 -1.74
N ASN A 424 1.70 -6.47 -0.85
CA ASN A 424 2.43 -6.33 0.40
C ASN A 424 1.88 -7.33 1.42
N ILE A 425 2.74 -8.25 1.86
CA ILE A 425 2.40 -9.25 2.88
C ILE A 425 3.29 -9.13 4.12
N SER A 426 4.18 -8.13 4.18
CA SER A 426 5.15 -7.96 5.28
C SER A 426 5.81 -9.28 5.68
N GLU A 427 5.61 -9.73 6.92
CA GLU A 427 6.13 -10.98 7.48
C GLU A 427 5.12 -12.14 7.49
N LEU A 428 3.95 -11.99 6.85
CA LEU A 428 2.89 -12.99 6.89
C LEU A 428 3.31 -14.33 6.25
N ASN A 429 3.06 -15.41 6.98
CA ASN A 429 3.12 -16.77 6.44
C ASN A 429 1.77 -17.14 5.79
N LEU A 430 1.71 -17.08 4.47
CA LEU A 430 0.48 -17.33 3.70
C LEU A 430 -0.08 -18.76 3.86
N TRP A 431 0.71 -19.74 4.30
CA TRP A 431 0.22 -21.10 4.53
C TRP A 431 -0.45 -21.25 5.91
N GLN A 432 -0.16 -20.34 6.83
CA GLN A 432 -0.76 -20.29 8.16
C GLN A 432 -1.85 -19.21 8.26
N TYR A 433 -1.93 -18.32 7.26
CA TYR A 433 -2.95 -17.27 7.17
C TYR A 433 -4.20 -17.76 6.44
N GLN A 434 -5.24 -18.11 7.22
CA GLN A 434 -6.49 -18.70 6.72
C GLN A 434 -7.40 -17.71 5.98
N ALA A 435 -7.31 -16.42 6.29
CA ALA A 435 -8.15 -15.37 5.71
C ALA A 435 -7.96 -15.26 4.18
N TRP A 436 -6.78 -15.60 3.67
CA TRP A 436 -6.55 -15.64 2.23
C TRP A 436 -6.90 -17.01 1.65
N PRO A 437 -7.85 -17.08 0.71
CA PRO A 437 -8.15 -18.30 0.00
C PRO A 437 -7.02 -18.66 -0.98
N GLN A 438 -7.00 -19.91 -1.45
CA GLN A 438 -5.93 -20.41 -2.33
C GLN A 438 -5.87 -19.63 -3.65
N GLU A 439 -7.02 -19.28 -4.21
CA GLU A 439 -7.18 -18.54 -5.45
C GLU A 439 -6.49 -17.18 -5.39
N LEU A 440 -6.62 -16.48 -4.26
CA LEU A 440 -5.97 -15.18 -4.05
C LEU A 440 -4.44 -15.33 -3.95
N LYS A 441 -3.96 -16.39 -3.29
CA LYS A 441 -2.53 -16.69 -3.20
C LYS A 441 -1.92 -17.02 -4.57
N GLN A 442 -2.69 -17.68 -5.44
CA GLN A 442 -2.22 -18.13 -6.76
C GLN A 442 -2.23 -17.02 -7.83
N VAL A 443 -3.15 -16.05 -7.74
CA VAL A 443 -3.23 -14.97 -8.74
C VAL A 443 -2.13 -13.92 -8.55
N VAL A 444 -1.60 -13.74 -7.34
CA VAL A 444 -0.48 -12.83 -7.06
C VAL A 444 0.86 -13.55 -7.29
N ASN A 445 1.82 -12.88 -7.91
CA ASN A 445 3.10 -13.50 -8.27
C ASN A 445 4.34 -12.66 -7.92
N VAL A 446 4.15 -11.52 -7.26
CA VAL A 446 5.21 -10.69 -6.73
C VAL A 446 4.89 -10.31 -5.28
N TRP A 447 5.84 -10.48 -4.36
CA TRP A 447 5.60 -10.35 -2.93
C TRP A 447 6.51 -9.28 -2.32
N LEU A 448 5.93 -8.23 -1.76
CA LEU A 448 6.69 -7.27 -0.96
C LEU A 448 6.69 -7.74 0.50
N ARG A 449 7.90 -7.98 1.03
CA ARG A 449 8.15 -8.51 2.39
C ARG A 449 8.74 -7.42 3.28
N GLU A 450 7.88 -6.48 3.69
CA GLU A 450 8.22 -5.37 4.58
C GLU A 450 8.67 -5.84 5.97
N HIS A 451 9.76 -5.25 6.48
CA HIS A 451 10.37 -5.59 7.78
C HIS A 451 10.72 -7.07 7.98
N TYR A 452 10.83 -7.83 6.90
CA TYR A 452 11.02 -9.26 6.98
C TYR A 452 12.32 -9.62 7.68
N LEU A 453 13.42 -8.92 7.36
CA LEU A 453 14.72 -9.15 7.99
C LEU A 453 15.11 -7.96 8.88
N TYR A 454 15.74 -8.27 10.00
CA TYR A 454 16.31 -7.28 10.92
C TYR A 454 17.44 -7.91 11.76
N PRO A 455 18.44 -7.13 12.23
CA PRO A 455 19.66 -7.66 12.84
C PRO A 455 19.46 -8.61 14.01
N THR A 456 18.41 -8.42 14.81
CA THR A 456 18.14 -9.23 16.02
C THR A 456 17.04 -10.28 15.82
N ILE A 457 16.79 -10.71 14.57
CA ILE A 457 15.71 -11.65 14.22
C ILE A 457 15.76 -12.99 14.99
N GLY A 458 16.94 -13.43 15.40
CA GLY A 458 17.09 -14.68 16.16
C GLY A 458 16.90 -15.94 15.32
N LEU A 459 17.41 -17.07 15.82
CA LEU A 459 17.39 -18.34 15.10
C LEU A 459 16.00 -18.95 15.00
N ALA A 460 15.18 -18.80 16.04
CA ALA A 460 13.84 -19.35 16.05
C ALA A 460 12.99 -18.76 14.93
N GLN A 461 12.93 -17.43 14.80
CA GLN A 461 12.16 -16.78 13.75
C GLN A 461 12.71 -17.09 12.35
N LEU A 462 14.03 -17.04 12.16
CA LEU A 462 14.66 -17.41 10.88
C LEU A 462 14.29 -18.83 10.41
N GLN A 463 14.25 -19.81 11.31
CA GLN A 463 13.91 -21.20 10.97
C GLN A 463 12.41 -21.42 10.69
N HIS A 464 11.55 -20.44 10.98
CA HIS A 464 10.12 -20.47 10.60
C HIS A 464 9.82 -19.76 9.28
N TYR A 465 10.80 -19.07 8.69
CA TYR A 465 10.67 -18.29 7.45
C TYR A 465 10.80 -19.12 6.16
N TRP A 466 10.40 -20.40 6.24
CA TRP A 466 10.45 -21.32 5.11
C TRP A 466 9.46 -20.95 4.00
N GLU A 467 8.43 -20.14 4.30
CA GLU A 467 7.42 -19.73 3.34
C GLU A 467 8.01 -18.91 2.18
N HIS A 468 9.11 -18.19 2.40
CA HIS A 468 9.81 -17.50 1.32
C HIS A 468 10.26 -18.49 0.23
N PHE A 469 10.85 -19.61 0.65
CA PHE A 469 11.28 -20.66 -0.27
C PHE A 469 10.12 -21.43 -0.90
N ALA A 470 8.97 -21.47 -0.23
CA ALA A 470 7.74 -21.99 -0.82
C ALA A 470 7.18 -21.08 -1.92
N LEU A 471 7.25 -19.75 -1.76
CA LEU A 471 6.89 -18.79 -2.81
C LEU A 471 7.81 -18.90 -4.02
N VAL A 472 9.12 -19.02 -3.78
CA VAL A 472 10.13 -19.25 -4.82
C VAL A 472 9.85 -20.55 -5.59
N ALA A 473 9.52 -21.64 -4.90
CA ALA A 473 9.18 -22.91 -5.54
C ALA A 473 7.93 -22.85 -6.44
N GLN A 474 7.05 -21.86 -6.23
CA GLN A 474 5.91 -21.58 -7.09
C GLN A 474 6.27 -20.70 -8.31
N GLY A 475 7.53 -20.29 -8.44
CA GLY A 475 7.98 -19.38 -9.50
C GLY A 475 7.78 -17.90 -9.17
N ASN A 476 7.35 -17.56 -7.95
CA ASN A 476 7.04 -16.18 -7.58
C ASN A 476 8.30 -15.36 -7.27
N ILE A 477 8.17 -14.04 -7.42
CA ILE A 477 9.20 -13.07 -7.09
C ILE A 477 8.95 -12.51 -5.69
N SER A 478 10.00 -12.25 -4.91
CA SER A 478 9.91 -11.57 -3.62
C SER A 478 10.89 -10.40 -3.52
N LEU A 479 10.38 -9.23 -3.17
CA LEU A 479 11.20 -8.16 -2.60
C LEU A 479 11.37 -8.41 -1.10
N VAL A 480 12.61 -8.69 -0.70
CA VAL A 480 12.97 -8.93 0.69
C VAL A 480 13.55 -7.65 1.28
N MET A 481 12.82 -7.04 2.22
CA MET A 481 13.28 -5.83 2.90
C MET A 481 14.02 -6.20 4.19
N SER A 482 15.25 -5.70 4.29
CA SER A 482 15.99 -5.67 5.55
C SER A 482 15.87 -4.30 6.18
N SER A 483 15.55 -4.26 7.47
CA SER A 483 15.44 -3.02 8.25
C SER A 483 16.47 -2.96 9.36
N THR A 484 16.89 -1.76 9.77
CA THR A 484 17.78 -1.60 10.95
C THR A 484 17.02 -1.62 12.29
N LYS A 485 15.73 -1.99 12.26
CA LYS A 485 14.86 -2.05 13.43
C LYS A 485 15.43 -2.98 14.49
N THR A 486 15.39 -2.58 15.76
CA THR A 486 15.96 -3.32 16.91
C THR A 486 17.46 -3.58 16.83
N GLY A 487 18.15 -3.00 15.85
CA GLY A 487 19.58 -3.19 15.63
C GLY A 487 20.45 -2.32 16.54
N LEU A 488 21.75 -2.36 16.29
CA LEU A 488 22.74 -1.57 17.01
C LEU A 488 22.53 -0.05 16.78
N SER A 489 22.04 0.34 15.60
CA SER A 489 21.66 1.72 15.27
C SER A 489 20.53 2.27 16.13
N GLN A 490 19.66 1.42 16.69
CA GLN A 490 18.64 1.86 17.64
C GLN A 490 19.25 2.17 19.02
N LEU A 491 20.27 1.40 19.41
CA LEU A 491 21.01 1.56 20.67
C LEU A 491 22.00 2.74 20.60
N HIS A 492 22.59 2.97 19.43
CA HIS A 492 23.62 3.98 19.19
C HIS A 492 23.29 4.82 17.93
N PRO A 493 22.16 5.55 17.91
CA PRO A 493 21.65 6.21 16.69
C PRO A 493 22.54 7.35 16.17
N SER A 494 23.42 7.92 16.98
CA SER A 494 24.39 8.94 16.57
C SER A 494 25.68 8.36 15.96
N GLN A 495 25.89 7.04 16.02
CA GLN A 495 27.13 6.42 15.57
C GLN A 495 26.97 5.83 14.17
N GLN A 496 27.70 6.38 13.19
CA GLN A 496 27.72 5.88 11.82
C GLN A 496 28.01 4.37 11.74
N GLN A 497 28.97 3.88 12.53
CA GLN A 497 29.37 2.47 12.54
C GLN A 497 28.23 1.54 12.94
N ALA A 498 27.34 1.97 13.84
CA ALA A 498 26.18 1.17 14.27
C ALA A 498 25.21 0.95 13.11
N TRP A 499 24.93 1.99 12.33
CA TRP A 499 24.12 1.91 11.11
C TRP A 499 24.76 1.04 10.04
N GLN A 500 26.06 1.23 9.79
CA GLN A 500 26.80 0.43 8.81
C GLN A 500 26.79 -1.06 9.19
N GLN A 501 26.98 -1.39 10.47
CA GLN A 501 26.93 -2.77 10.95
C GLN A 501 25.54 -3.41 10.79
N ASP A 502 24.46 -2.67 11.07
CA ASP A 502 23.11 -3.17 10.86
C ASP A 502 22.80 -3.37 9.37
N ILE A 503 23.23 -2.46 8.49
CA ILE A 503 23.08 -2.61 7.03
C ILE A 503 23.88 -3.81 6.51
N THR A 504 25.13 -3.98 6.95
CA THR A 504 25.96 -5.14 6.60
C THR A 504 25.32 -6.44 7.08
N THR A 505 24.80 -6.46 8.31
CA THR A 505 24.09 -7.62 8.86
C THR A 505 22.82 -7.91 8.07
N GLY A 506 22.07 -6.86 7.71
CA GLY A 506 20.91 -6.95 6.85
C GLY A 506 21.18 -7.55 5.48
N LEU A 507 22.28 -7.14 4.84
CA LEU A 507 22.73 -7.71 3.56
C LEU A 507 23.12 -9.19 3.71
N ALA A 508 23.83 -9.56 4.77
CA ALA A 508 24.17 -10.96 5.03
C ALA A 508 22.92 -11.82 5.28
N LEU A 509 21.98 -11.34 6.09
CA LEU A 509 20.69 -12.00 6.28
C LEU A 509 19.94 -12.14 4.95
N TYR A 510 19.91 -11.10 4.12
CA TYR A 510 19.30 -11.16 2.79
C TYR A 510 19.93 -12.26 1.92
N TYR A 511 21.26 -12.36 1.89
CA TYR A 511 21.93 -13.41 1.12
C TYR A 511 21.63 -14.82 1.65
N LEU A 512 21.26 -15.00 2.92
CA LEU A 512 20.71 -16.29 3.34
C LEU A 512 19.41 -16.62 2.57
N PHE A 513 18.56 -15.64 2.26
CA PHE A 513 17.31 -15.84 1.52
C PHE A 513 17.39 -15.67 0.00
N ASN A 514 18.50 -15.14 -0.54
CA ASN A 514 18.62 -14.80 -1.95
C ASN A 514 18.41 -16.02 -2.86
N VAL A 515 17.44 -15.97 -3.75
CA VAL A 515 17.29 -16.90 -4.87
C VAL A 515 17.44 -16.11 -6.15
N PRO A 516 18.47 -16.39 -6.96
CA PRO A 516 18.82 -15.56 -8.11
C PRO A 516 17.62 -15.41 -9.06
N GLN A 517 17.43 -14.19 -9.58
CA GLN A 517 16.32 -13.80 -10.46
C GLN A 517 14.91 -13.81 -9.83
N GLN A 518 14.74 -14.30 -8.60
CA GLN A 518 13.45 -14.37 -7.93
C GLN A 518 13.41 -13.54 -6.64
N THR A 519 14.55 -13.12 -6.11
CA THR A 519 14.61 -12.27 -4.93
C THR A 519 15.30 -10.96 -5.20
N TYR A 520 14.73 -9.88 -4.65
CA TYR A 520 15.24 -8.53 -4.78
C TYR A 520 15.57 -7.98 -3.39
N TYR A 521 16.70 -7.29 -3.26
CA TYR A 521 17.14 -6.68 -2.01
C TYR A 521 16.64 -5.24 -1.89
N HIS A 522 16.16 -4.88 -0.71
CA HIS A 522 15.98 -3.49 -0.31
C HIS A 522 16.37 -3.31 1.16
N SER A 523 17.06 -2.21 1.45
CA SER A 523 17.54 -1.86 2.79
C SER A 523 16.83 -0.60 3.29
N TRP A 524 16.45 -0.61 4.56
CA TRP A 524 15.57 0.39 5.16
C TRP A 524 15.94 0.66 6.63
N ASN A 525 15.52 1.79 7.20
CA ASN A 525 15.72 2.09 8.62
C ASN A 525 14.69 1.42 9.56
N GLN A 526 14.72 1.85 10.81
CA GLN A 526 13.90 1.33 11.92
C GLN A 526 12.46 1.89 12.00
N THR A 527 12.08 2.87 11.17
CA THR A 527 10.78 3.55 11.21
C THR A 527 9.80 2.98 10.17
N PHE A 528 8.72 3.69 9.85
CA PHE A 528 7.80 3.39 8.73
C PHE A 528 7.91 4.37 7.54
N VAL A 529 8.90 5.27 7.51
CA VAL A 529 8.98 6.39 6.53
C VAL A 529 10.05 6.18 5.44
N TYR A 530 9.85 5.27 4.49
CA TYR A 530 10.81 4.97 3.41
C TYR A 530 10.61 5.82 2.14
N GLY A 531 11.38 5.54 1.09
CA GLY A 531 11.36 6.28 -0.18
C GLY A 531 12.50 7.29 -0.35
N SER A 532 12.44 8.09 -1.42
CA SER A 532 13.55 8.93 -1.90
C SER A 532 13.82 10.22 -1.09
N GLY A 533 13.05 10.49 -0.04
CA GLY A 533 13.22 11.70 0.78
C GLY A 533 14.51 11.71 1.60
N ASN A 534 14.81 12.83 2.26
CA ASN A 534 16.02 12.97 3.07
C ASN A 534 15.87 12.29 4.43
N THR A 535 17.00 11.77 4.91
CA THR A 535 17.21 11.30 6.28
C THR A 535 17.02 12.43 7.29
N LYS A 536 16.61 12.05 8.49
CA LYS A 536 16.46 12.89 9.68
C LYS A 536 17.20 12.27 10.87
N PHE A 537 17.96 13.10 11.57
CA PHE A 537 18.51 12.83 12.89
C PHE A 537 17.79 13.72 13.91
N ASN A 538 17.28 13.13 14.99
CA ASN A 538 16.57 13.83 16.05
C ASN A 538 17.33 13.71 17.38
N PRO A 539 18.12 14.72 17.78
CA PRO A 539 18.88 14.64 19.02
C PRO A 539 17.99 14.65 20.27
N GLN A 540 16.76 15.18 20.20
CA GLN A 540 15.81 15.19 21.32
C GLN A 540 15.09 13.84 21.49
N ASN A 541 14.96 13.07 20.40
CA ASN A 541 14.42 11.72 20.44
C ASN A 541 15.24 10.81 19.49
N PRO A 542 16.45 10.38 19.92
CA PRO A 542 17.38 9.68 19.04
C PRO A 542 16.82 8.39 18.43
N VAL A 543 15.90 7.69 19.13
CA VAL A 543 15.24 6.48 18.62
C VAL A 543 14.26 6.74 17.47
N SER A 544 13.82 7.99 17.28
CA SER A 544 13.02 8.41 16.12
C SER A 544 13.87 8.80 14.90
N SER A 545 15.20 8.80 15.06
CA SER A 545 16.11 9.11 13.96
C SER A 545 16.02 8.04 12.89
N THR A 546 15.98 8.48 11.63
CA THR A 546 16.13 7.57 10.50
C THR A 546 17.59 7.26 10.23
N TRP A 547 18.51 8.18 10.55
CA TRP A 547 19.94 8.04 10.26
C TRP A 547 20.79 8.81 11.28
N TYR A 548 22.11 8.59 11.29
CA TYR A 548 23.03 9.30 12.20
C TYR A 548 23.18 10.79 11.89
N GLN A 549 22.76 11.22 10.69
CA GLN A 549 22.75 12.61 10.27
C GLN A 549 21.52 12.92 9.39
N SER A 550 21.14 14.19 9.31
CA SER A 550 20.04 14.66 8.46
C SER A 550 20.52 15.02 7.05
N GLY A 551 19.60 15.09 6.08
CA GLY A 551 19.84 15.74 4.78
C GLY A 551 20.47 14.86 3.69
N VAL A 552 20.70 13.57 3.96
CA VAL A 552 21.17 12.60 2.96
C VAL A 552 19.97 11.85 2.37
N PRO A 553 19.87 11.63 1.05
CA PRO A 553 18.80 10.82 0.47
C PRO A 553 18.76 9.40 1.06
N LYS A 554 17.58 8.97 1.52
CA LYS A 554 17.42 7.70 2.26
C LYS A 554 17.83 6.49 1.44
N ASN A 555 17.36 6.36 0.20
CA ASN A 555 17.69 5.21 -0.65
C ASN A 555 19.20 5.08 -0.89
N TRP A 556 19.95 6.18 -0.86
CA TRP A 556 21.41 6.12 -0.88
C TRP A 556 22.00 5.73 0.47
N ALA A 557 21.52 6.33 1.57
CA ALA A 557 22.06 6.11 2.90
C ALA A 557 22.05 4.63 3.34
N TYR A 558 21.00 3.88 2.99
CA TYR A 558 20.86 2.47 3.38
C TYR A 558 21.38 1.48 2.33
N TYR A 559 21.72 1.93 1.13
CA TYR A 559 22.14 1.04 0.05
C TYR A 559 23.65 0.75 0.12
N PRO A 560 24.05 -0.49 0.45
CA PRO A 560 25.47 -0.85 0.59
C PRO A 560 26.12 -1.10 -0.77
N GLN A 561 26.13 -0.08 -1.64
CA GLN A 561 26.53 -0.19 -3.05
C GLN A 561 27.90 -0.86 -3.23
N HIS A 562 28.87 -0.54 -2.36
CA HIS A 562 30.23 -1.06 -2.49
C HIS A 562 30.33 -2.52 -2.11
N MET A 563 29.56 -2.97 -1.11
CA MET A 563 29.46 -4.40 -0.80
C MET A 563 28.74 -5.16 -1.90
N LEU A 564 27.65 -4.59 -2.43
CA LEU A 564 26.86 -5.20 -3.50
C LEU A 564 27.64 -5.34 -4.80
N ALA A 565 28.63 -4.48 -5.06
CA ALA A 565 29.52 -4.56 -6.20
C ALA A 565 30.52 -5.73 -6.13
N VAL A 566 30.73 -6.35 -4.96
CA VAL A 566 31.61 -7.52 -4.80
C VAL A 566 30.87 -8.78 -5.22
N ASP A 567 31.36 -9.43 -6.28
CA ASP A 567 30.80 -10.68 -6.79
C ASP A 567 31.12 -11.87 -5.89
N ILE A 568 30.15 -12.31 -5.08
CA ILE A 568 30.23 -13.55 -4.29
C ILE A 568 29.68 -14.77 -5.05
N GLY A 569 29.22 -14.61 -6.29
CA GLY A 569 28.66 -15.66 -7.12
C GLY A 569 27.19 -15.98 -6.79
N GLU A 570 26.81 -17.24 -7.00
CA GLU A 570 25.44 -17.75 -6.81
C GLU A 570 25.41 -18.77 -5.67
N PRO A 571 24.28 -18.96 -4.97
CA PRO A 571 24.16 -19.98 -3.92
C PRO A 571 24.49 -21.39 -4.44
N THR A 572 25.21 -22.18 -3.65
CA THR A 572 25.56 -23.57 -3.99
C THR A 572 25.26 -24.52 -2.83
N LEU A 573 25.52 -25.82 -3.04
CA LEU A 573 25.43 -26.83 -1.99
C LEU A 573 26.35 -26.47 -0.79
N PRO A 574 25.95 -26.86 0.44
CA PRO A 574 26.80 -26.73 1.60
C PRO A 574 28.03 -27.63 1.47
N PRO A 575 29.18 -27.27 2.07
CA PRO A 575 30.34 -28.14 2.10
C PRO A 575 30.07 -29.44 2.87
N ASP A 576 30.81 -30.49 2.55
CA ASP A 576 30.69 -31.80 3.20
C ASP A 576 30.98 -31.72 4.71
N GLY A 577 30.29 -32.56 5.49
CA GLY A 577 30.51 -32.69 6.93
C GLY A 577 29.78 -31.67 7.81
N TYR A 578 29.13 -30.65 7.23
CA TYR A 578 28.32 -29.69 7.99
C TYR A 578 26.88 -30.14 8.18
N ARG A 579 26.31 -29.84 9.35
CA ARG A 579 24.91 -30.14 9.65
C ARG A 579 24.00 -29.11 8.99
N LEU A 580 22.95 -29.60 8.33
CA LEU A 580 21.92 -28.75 7.72
C LEU A 580 21.07 -28.04 8.78
N VAL A 581 20.67 -26.81 8.47
CA VAL A 581 19.60 -26.11 9.20
C VAL A 581 18.28 -26.78 8.90
N LYS A 582 17.38 -26.84 9.89
CA LYS A 582 16.02 -27.35 9.70
C LYS A 582 15.01 -26.22 9.68
N TRP A 583 14.10 -26.30 8.72
CA TRP A 583 12.85 -25.57 8.70
C TRP A 583 11.87 -26.16 9.69
N VAL A 584 11.16 -25.28 10.40
CA VAL A 584 10.16 -25.65 11.40
C VAL A 584 8.83 -25.00 11.04
N SER A 585 7.79 -25.82 10.95
CA SER A 585 6.39 -25.38 10.90
C SER A 585 5.60 -26.06 12.02
N GLU A 586 4.35 -25.66 12.20
CA GLU A 586 3.45 -26.28 13.18
C GLU A 586 3.23 -27.78 12.95
N LYS A 587 3.32 -28.25 11.69
CA LYS A 587 2.90 -29.60 11.29
C LYS A 587 4.04 -30.47 10.74
N ALA A 588 5.15 -29.86 10.33
CA ALA A 588 6.23 -30.55 9.65
C ALA A 588 7.58 -29.88 9.90
N LYS A 589 8.64 -30.65 9.67
CA LYS A 589 10.03 -30.18 9.65
C LYS A 589 10.69 -30.68 8.37
N ALA A 590 11.64 -29.91 7.86
CA ALA A 590 12.42 -30.26 6.67
C ALA A 590 13.86 -29.77 6.85
N ASN A 591 14.84 -30.45 6.29
CA ASN A 591 16.18 -29.90 6.18
C ASN A 591 16.22 -28.82 5.10
N SER A 592 17.20 -27.93 5.18
CA SER A 592 17.44 -26.85 4.21
C SER A 592 17.76 -27.31 2.78
N GLN A 593 18.06 -28.60 2.59
CA GLN A 593 18.25 -29.23 1.27
C GLN A 593 17.00 -29.92 0.73
N ASP A 594 15.99 -30.16 1.58
CA ASP A 594 14.78 -30.85 1.17
C ASP A 594 13.96 -29.94 0.24
N THR A 595 13.22 -30.56 -0.68
CA THR A 595 12.36 -29.87 -1.65
C THR A 595 10.90 -29.80 -1.21
N GLN A 596 10.59 -30.33 -0.03
CA GLN A 596 9.24 -30.39 0.52
C GLN A 596 9.24 -30.18 2.04
N LEU A 597 8.22 -29.46 2.54
CA LEU A 597 7.88 -29.36 3.95
C LEU A 597 6.47 -29.92 4.16
N GLY A 598 6.39 -31.17 4.61
CA GLY A 598 5.13 -31.92 4.56
C GLY A 598 4.68 -32.08 3.10
N THR A 599 3.54 -31.50 2.73
CA THR A 599 3.03 -31.49 1.34
C THR A 599 3.34 -30.20 0.58
N ILE A 600 4.04 -29.25 1.19
CA ILE A 600 4.31 -27.92 0.62
C ILE A 600 5.65 -27.98 -0.14
N PRO A 601 5.69 -27.72 -1.45
CA PRO A 601 6.95 -27.58 -2.18
C PRO A 601 7.76 -26.38 -1.66
N ILE A 602 9.06 -26.58 -1.46
CA ILE A 602 10.01 -25.52 -1.04
C ILE A 602 11.27 -25.58 -1.89
N TYR A 603 11.86 -24.41 -2.14
CA TYR A 603 13.16 -24.30 -2.78
C TYR A 603 14.28 -24.59 -1.77
N PRO A 604 15.23 -25.50 -2.06
CA PRO A 604 16.36 -25.77 -1.17
C PRO A 604 17.19 -24.51 -0.89
N SER A 605 17.29 -24.11 0.38
CA SER A 605 18.07 -22.94 0.77
C SER A 605 19.56 -23.24 0.96
N HIS A 606 19.90 -24.51 1.18
CA HIS A 606 21.28 -24.99 1.41
C HIS A 606 21.96 -24.38 2.66
N TRP A 607 21.18 -23.96 3.65
CA TRP A 607 21.72 -23.43 4.91
C TRP A 607 22.32 -24.54 5.77
N PHE A 608 23.45 -24.23 6.40
CA PHE A 608 24.13 -25.16 7.30
C PHE A 608 24.67 -24.43 8.53
N TRP A 609 25.01 -25.20 9.56
CA TRP A 609 25.61 -24.68 10.78
C TRP A 609 27.13 -24.75 10.68
N LEU A 610 27.83 -23.61 10.69
CA LEU A 610 29.28 -23.59 10.93
C LEU A 610 29.60 -23.87 12.39
N LYS A 611 28.76 -23.37 13.29
CA LYS A 611 28.83 -23.62 14.72
C LYS A 611 27.42 -23.60 15.31
N ARG A 612 27.16 -24.42 16.33
CA ARG A 612 25.91 -24.41 17.08
C ARG A 612 26.09 -25.01 18.47
N ASP A 613 25.30 -24.52 19.40
CA ASP A 613 25.19 -25.10 20.75
C ASP A 613 24.08 -26.15 20.81
N GLY A 614 24.24 -27.17 21.65
CA GLY A 614 23.21 -28.19 21.88
C GLY A 614 23.02 -29.14 20.68
N TRP A 615 23.28 -30.43 20.89
CA TRP A 615 23.28 -31.40 19.77
C TRP A 615 21.86 -31.87 19.37
N TRP A 616 20.92 -31.86 20.31
CA TRP A 616 19.61 -32.51 20.13
C TRP A 616 18.49 -31.58 19.67
N ASP A 617 18.59 -30.28 19.94
CA ASP A 617 17.55 -29.32 19.56
C ASP A 617 17.59 -29.01 18.05
N ASP A 618 16.45 -28.85 17.38
CA ASP A 618 16.48 -28.41 15.98
C ASP A 618 16.82 -26.91 15.85
N ILE A 619 16.50 -26.14 16.89
CA ILE A 619 16.80 -24.70 17.02
C ILE A 619 17.75 -24.54 18.22
N PRO A 620 19.06 -24.29 18.01
CA PRO A 620 20.03 -24.21 19.08
C PRO A 620 19.87 -22.90 19.90
N LYS A 621 20.42 -22.87 21.12
CA LYS A 621 20.42 -21.67 21.98
C LYS A 621 21.23 -20.52 21.38
N GLU A 622 22.31 -20.86 20.71
CA GLU A 622 23.17 -19.98 19.93
C GLU A 622 23.72 -20.77 18.74
N GLY A 623 23.95 -20.08 17.63
CA GLY A 623 24.60 -20.69 16.48
C GLY A 623 25.03 -19.68 15.43
N VAL A 624 25.84 -20.16 14.50
CA VAL A 624 26.27 -19.44 13.31
C VAL A 624 25.76 -20.20 12.09
N ILE A 625 24.72 -19.65 11.49
CA ILE A 625 24.16 -20.11 10.22
C ILE A 625 25.07 -19.63 9.10
N ALA A 626 25.26 -20.47 8.10
CA ALA A 626 25.99 -20.14 6.90
C ALA A 626 25.26 -20.60 5.63
N ARG A 627 25.58 -19.94 4.53
CA ARG A 627 25.18 -20.35 3.18
C ARG A 627 26.35 -20.17 2.21
N GLN A 628 26.65 -21.24 1.48
CA GLN A 628 27.75 -21.27 0.52
C GLN A 628 27.33 -20.60 -0.79
N TYR A 629 28.24 -19.82 -1.35
CA TYR A 629 28.14 -19.28 -2.69
C TYR A 629 29.33 -19.75 -3.54
N SER A 630 29.17 -19.72 -4.86
CA SER A 630 30.19 -20.19 -5.80
C SER A 630 31.49 -19.39 -5.77
N LYS A 631 31.47 -18.15 -5.27
CA LYS A 631 32.66 -17.30 -5.06
C LYS A 631 32.67 -16.66 -3.67
N GLY A 632 31.97 -17.22 -2.69
CA GLY A 632 31.84 -16.59 -1.38
C GLY A 632 31.12 -17.41 -0.34
N LEU A 633 30.96 -16.85 0.85
CA LEU A 633 30.30 -17.48 1.98
C LEU A 633 29.61 -16.38 2.80
N VAL A 634 28.40 -16.65 3.29
CA VAL A 634 27.64 -15.69 4.09
C VAL A 634 27.28 -16.29 5.42
N LEU A 635 27.51 -15.53 6.50
CA LEU A 635 27.40 -15.98 7.88
C LEU A 635 26.48 -15.07 8.70
N TYR A 636 25.79 -15.62 9.68
CA TYR A 636 25.07 -14.85 10.69
C TYR A 636 25.07 -15.57 12.04
N ARG A 637 25.52 -14.87 13.10
CA ARG A 637 25.52 -15.37 14.48
C ARG A 637 24.31 -14.83 15.24
N ALA A 638 23.53 -15.70 15.85
CA ALA A 638 22.39 -15.29 16.68
C ALA A 638 22.14 -16.24 17.85
N SER A 639 21.45 -15.71 18.85
CA SER A 639 20.77 -16.50 19.87
C SER A 639 19.44 -17.06 19.34
N ARG A 640 18.86 -18.01 20.07
CA ARG A 640 17.56 -18.62 19.76
C ARG A 640 16.46 -17.56 19.65
N GLU A 641 16.36 -16.72 20.67
CA GLU A 641 15.30 -15.73 20.81
C GLU A 641 15.65 -14.44 20.06
N ALA A 642 14.62 -13.81 19.50
CA ALA A 642 14.77 -12.52 18.85
C ALA A 642 14.97 -11.39 19.88
N LYS A 643 15.49 -10.25 19.41
CA LYS A 643 15.50 -8.96 20.11
C LYS A 643 16.18 -8.97 21.49
N GLN A 644 17.18 -9.84 21.68
CA GLN A 644 17.96 -9.91 22.91
C GLN A 644 19.10 -8.90 22.88
N SER A 645 18.85 -7.64 23.27
CA SER A 645 19.87 -6.57 23.20
C SER A 645 21.19 -6.91 23.91
N SER A 646 21.14 -7.70 24.99
CA SER A 646 22.32 -8.20 25.70
C SER A 646 23.22 -9.08 24.82
N PHE A 647 22.68 -9.71 23.78
CA PHE A 647 23.44 -10.57 22.87
C PHE A 647 24.45 -9.77 22.03
N TYR A 648 24.31 -8.45 21.87
CA TYR A 648 25.36 -7.64 21.25
C TYR A 648 26.65 -7.56 22.09
N GLN A 649 26.56 -7.83 23.39
CA GLN A 649 27.67 -7.70 24.34
C GLN A 649 28.35 -9.05 24.64
N VAL A 650 27.94 -10.14 24.00
CA VAL A 650 28.60 -11.43 24.17
C VAL A 650 29.97 -11.41 23.50
N GLU A 651 30.90 -12.17 24.07
CA GLU A 651 32.25 -12.27 23.52
C GLU A 651 32.23 -12.76 22.06
N PRO A 652 33.05 -12.17 21.17
CA PRO A 652 33.23 -12.67 19.83
C PRO A 652 33.73 -14.11 19.86
N ILE A 653 33.27 -14.93 18.92
CA ILE A 653 33.77 -16.30 18.76
C ILE A 653 34.59 -16.39 17.48
N ASN A 654 35.67 -17.18 17.52
CA ASN A 654 36.45 -17.52 16.33
C ASN A 654 35.91 -18.81 15.72
N ILE A 655 35.71 -18.80 14.41
CA ILE A 655 35.13 -19.90 13.65
C ILE A 655 36.07 -20.27 12.52
N ALA A 656 36.33 -21.56 12.37
CA ALA A 656 37.05 -22.10 11.22
C ALA A 656 36.15 -22.05 9.98
N LEU A 657 36.70 -21.56 8.88
CA LEU A 657 36.04 -21.48 7.59
C LEU A 657 36.40 -22.71 6.74
N PRO A 658 35.51 -23.14 5.84
CA PRO A 658 35.76 -24.31 4.99
C PRO A 658 36.89 -24.10 3.97
N GLU A 659 37.19 -22.85 3.62
CA GLU A 659 38.19 -22.45 2.63
C GLU A 659 38.86 -21.13 3.05
N LEU A 660 39.73 -20.58 2.20
CA LEU A 660 40.29 -19.23 2.37
C LEU A 660 39.30 -18.17 1.89
N TYR A 661 38.99 -17.23 2.77
CA TYR A 661 38.04 -16.15 2.47
C TYR A 661 38.58 -14.79 2.90
N GLN A 662 38.09 -13.75 2.23
CA GLN A 662 38.31 -12.35 2.54
C GLN A 662 36.99 -11.72 3.00
N ARG A 663 37.01 -11.00 4.12
CA ARG A 663 35.84 -10.25 4.58
C ARG A 663 35.59 -9.06 3.66
N VAL A 664 34.34 -8.88 3.24
CA VAL A 664 33.89 -7.70 2.50
C VAL A 664 33.53 -6.61 3.51
N ASN A 665 34.26 -5.50 3.49
CA ASN A 665 34.02 -4.34 4.34
C ASN A 665 32.90 -3.47 3.77
N PHE A 666 32.34 -2.57 4.58
CA PHE A 666 31.22 -1.70 4.17
C PHE A 666 31.52 -0.85 2.93
N ASP A 667 32.78 -0.42 2.78
CA ASP A 667 33.30 0.34 1.64
C ASP A 667 33.68 -0.54 0.43
N GLY A 668 33.41 -1.84 0.48
CA GLY A 668 33.70 -2.82 -0.56
C GLY A 668 35.13 -3.36 -0.56
N THR A 669 36.02 -2.85 0.30
CA THR A 669 37.39 -3.37 0.41
C THR A 669 37.40 -4.80 0.98
N LEU A 670 38.43 -5.57 0.61
CA LEU A 670 38.61 -6.95 1.05
C LEU A 670 39.68 -7.03 2.14
N SER A 671 39.36 -7.62 3.28
CA SER A 671 40.34 -7.96 4.31
C SER A 671 41.33 -9.02 3.82
N PRO A 672 42.47 -9.22 4.51
CA PRO A 672 43.39 -10.33 4.24
C PRO A 672 42.67 -11.69 4.24
N ALA A 673 43.10 -12.59 3.35
CA ALA A 673 42.54 -13.92 3.27
C ALA A 673 42.84 -14.72 4.54
N SER A 674 41.83 -15.39 5.08
CA SER A 674 41.92 -16.18 6.31
C SER A 674 41.02 -17.41 6.24
N GLN A 675 41.42 -18.47 6.93
CA GLN A 675 40.57 -19.65 7.21
C GLN A 675 39.89 -19.55 8.58
N GLN A 676 40.01 -18.40 9.25
CA GLN A 676 39.35 -18.12 10.52
C GLN A 676 38.69 -16.74 10.48
N ILE A 677 37.51 -16.63 11.07
CA ILE A 677 36.80 -15.36 11.24
C ILE A 677 36.34 -15.18 12.68
N SER A 678 36.46 -13.96 13.18
CA SER A 678 35.85 -13.56 14.46
C SER A 678 34.48 -12.97 14.19
N ILE A 679 33.46 -13.42 14.93
CA ILE A 679 32.07 -12.96 14.76
C ILE A 679 31.41 -12.64 16.11
N LYS A 680 30.84 -11.45 16.21
CA LYS A 680 30.12 -10.89 17.38
C LYS A 680 28.66 -11.36 17.39
N GLY A 681 27.98 -11.16 18.53
CA GLY A 681 26.55 -11.46 18.60
C GLY A 681 25.72 -10.58 17.67
N TYR A 682 24.75 -11.18 16.96
CA TYR A 682 23.95 -10.56 15.92
C TYR A 682 24.74 -9.94 14.76
N GLU A 683 26.00 -10.35 14.55
CA GLU A 683 26.78 -9.92 13.40
C GLU A 683 26.48 -10.82 12.19
N GLY A 684 26.19 -10.19 11.05
CA GLY A 684 26.20 -10.83 9.73
C GLY A 684 27.47 -10.47 8.97
N ILE A 685 28.06 -11.44 8.27
CA ILE A 685 29.31 -11.28 7.53
C ILE A 685 29.14 -11.81 6.10
N VAL A 686 29.58 -11.00 5.13
CA VAL A 686 29.73 -11.40 3.72
C VAL A 686 31.22 -11.64 3.44
N LEU A 687 31.53 -12.81 2.89
CA LEU A 687 32.88 -13.23 2.57
C LEU A 687 33.03 -13.50 1.07
N LYS A 688 34.12 -13.00 0.49
CA LYS A 688 34.57 -13.34 -0.87
C LYS A 688 35.57 -14.49 -0.77
N ARG A 689 35.40 -15.53 -1.58
CA ARG A 689 36.39 -16.63 -1.67
C ARG A 689 37.68 -16.08 -2.28
N TYR A 690 38.81 -16.40 -1.67
CA TYR A 690 40.12 -16.06 -2.20
C TYR A 690 40.48 -17.00 -3.35
N ASP A 691 40.77 -16.46 -4.53
CA ASP A 691 41.08 -17.20 -5.74
C ASP A 691 42.59 -17.23 -6.09
N GLY A 692 43.44 -16.73 -5.18
CA GLY A 692 44.89 -16.80 -5.32
C GLY A 692 45.51 -15.70 -6.17
N THR A 693 44.73 -14.73 -6.66
CA THR A 693 45.29 -13.52 -7.27
C THR A 693 45.53 -12.47 -6.19
N GLU A 694 46.78 -12.03 -6.01
CA GLU A 694 47.07 -10.81 -5.25
C GLU A 694 46.47 -9.59 -5.99
N PRO A 695 45.98 -8.57 -5.26
CA PRO A 695 45.40 -7.36 -5.85
C PRO A 695 46.38 -6.54 -6.70
#